data_AF-A0A6A3Y0B0-F1
#
_entry.id   AF-A0A6A3Y0B0-F1
#
_cell.length_a   1.000
_cell.length_b   1.000
_cell.length_c   1.000
_cell.angle_alpha   90.00
_cell.angle_beta   90.00
_cell.angle_gamma   90.00
#
_symmetry.space_group_name_H-M   'P 1'
#
loop_
_entity.id
_entity.type
_entity.pdbx_description
1 polymer ?
#
loop_
_entity_poly.entity_id
_entity_poly.type
_entity_poly.pdbx_seq_one_letter_code
_entity_poly.pdbx_strand_id
1 'polypeptide(L)'
;MELRREDGGAKAAQEAEFAVLSSIAVREQHKAKLRLIIDPPDTRVQVRAKSLTKRVKSPEGLEIHVLGDLLLLTRAASVDVVEKIQAWRDVVHRGIPRPYIYDKENYLLSMCEDVDFLDEVGDLVEWLGFRRVRNPFIVNEALDDVESSQLGIRVHDGRSLKYWHSASWRQNNKLVSRQNGIPTALEAAASKPRQRSRDRWKKQPPPRSLVKPLASISPEDDVVDGSRIAAAQEILLEEESFHGQLRALKTAHEYVDRGPSIFETGDVGNNAEAAAVYDAIAIVNSKLKKVEFHSSLLRRERGQVERTLQDLNNQVKWTEFRRDCDRTKDHRVWHFRDTYRQEALKTYAKLAERLQCCLTVLSDEDTRFQRALDMHTDRMRGLRLEKDNQRAARHDRKQKEEAARRQGIGKAIQERGSKLRAKKQSLKKHRQADSESPNDSSEWRRSSPHEDIQLDIQSDIRVLVGRKSSSPDRSQGSLEIDERQLDEKRQTAIYKKRARLEQQTRLAKEKEMALDRRRAENVAMKWEDALSRAVEREGRRRAPLRTRKAMLERVESCAIFKCTNEMNRKRFLISVYTRNARGYEFEGLRIVAYDPISSAAFTMVMTLREFNSLGSGGDNSGLSGLEHPFPLHFACVKMIKL
;
A
#
# COMPACT_ATOMS: atom_id res chain seq x y z
N MET A 1 33.67 -12.56 -61.60
CA MET A 1 33.98 -12.14 -60.20
C MET A 1 32.72 -11.86 -59.38
N GLU A 2 31.56 -11.58 -59.98
CA GLU A 2 30.30 -11.34 -59.23
C GLU A 2 29.69 -12.61 -58.61
N LEU A 3 29.76 -13.76 -59.29
CA LEU A 3 29.28 -15.05 -58.76
C LEU A 3 29.98 -15.52 -57.47
N ARG A 4 31.26 -15.14 -57.23
CA ARG A 4 31.96 -15.48 -55.97
C ARG A 4 31.60 -14.56 -54.80
N ARG A 5 31.02 -13.37 -55.06
CA ARG A 5 30.58 -12.45 -53.99
C ARG A 5 29.22 -12.87 -53.42
N GLU A 6 28.35 -13.46 -54.21
CA GLU A 6 27.04 -13.95 -53.76
C GLU A 6 27.16 -15.19 -52.87
N ASP A 7 28.02 -16.15 -53.22
CA ASP A 7 28.31 -17.33 -52.39
C ASP A 7 28.93 -16.97 -51.03
N GLY A 8 29.81 -15.95 -51.01
CA GLY A 8 30.42 -15.46 -49.77
C GLY A 8 29.41 -14.79 -48.84
N GLY A 9 28.46 -14.02 -49.40
CA GLY A 9 27.40 -13.37 -48.63
C GLY A 9 26.39 -14.37 -48.04
N ALA A 10 25.98 -15.37 -48.83
CA ALA A 10 25.09 -16.43 -48.37
C ALA A 10 25.72 -17.28 -47.26
N LYS A 11 27.01 -17.60 -47.38
CA LYS A 11 27.75 -18.33 -46.34
C LYS A 11 27.90 -17.51 -45.06
N ALA A 12 28.25 -16.23 -45.15
CA ALA A 12 28.35 -15.35 -44.00
C ALA A 12 27.00 -15.17 -43.26
N ALA A 13 25.89 -15.12 -44.01
CA ALA A 13 24.55 -15.07 -43.43
C ALA A 13 24.21 -16.35 -42.64
N GLN A 14 24.51 -17.53 -43.20
CA GLN A 14 24.31 -18.82 -42.53
C GLN A 14 25.19 -18.96 -41.28
N GLU A 15 26.45 -18.54 -41.35
CA GLU A 15 27.36 -18.54 -40.21
C GLU A 15 26.86 -17.61 -39.08
N ALA A 16 26.38 -16.42 -39.42
CA ALA A 16 25.78 -15.49 -38.45
C ALA A 16 24.50 -16.05 -37.82
N GLU A 17 23.63 -16.67 -38.61
CA GLU A 17 22.40 -17.30 -38.11
C GLU A 17 22.70 -18.48 -37.16
N PHE A 18 23.67 -19.32 -37.52
CA PHE A 18 24.12 -20.41 -36.65
C PHE A 18 24.71 -19.90 -35.33
N ALA A 19 25.46 -18.79 -35.37
CA ALA A 19 26.00 -18.17 -34.16
C ALA A 19 24.89 -17.66 -33.22
N VAL A 20 23.82 -17.06 -33.78
CA VAL A 20 22.64 -16.64 -33.00
C VAL A 20 21.96 -17.84 -32.35
N LEU A 21 21.63 -18.88 -33.14
CA LEU A 21 20.97 -20.07 -32.63
C LEU A 21 21.78 -20.78 -31.54
N SER A 22 23.09 -20.86 -31.72
CA SER A 22 24.00 -21.45 -30.72
C SER A 22 23.99 -20.65 -29.42
N SER A 23 24.02 -19.32 -29.49
CA SER A 23 23.97 -18.44 -28.32
C SER A 23 22.61 -18.54 -27.59
N ILE A 24 21.50 -18.56 -28.34
CA ILE A 24 20.16 -18.78 -27.79
C ILE A 24 20.07 -20.12 -27.07
N ALA A 25 20.57 -21.20 -27.67
CA ALA A 25 20.54 -22.54 -27.07
C ALA A 25 21.28 -22.59 -25.73
N VAL A 26 22.45 -21.95 -25.63
CA VAL A 26 23.23 -21.86 -24.39
C VAL A 26 22.45 -21.09 -23.31
N ARG A 27 21.87 -19.95 -23.67
CA ARG A 27 21.07 -19.14 -22.74
C ARG A 27 19.84 -19.89 -22.23
N GLU A 28 19.10 -20.53 -23.13
CA GLU A 28 17.91 -21.31 -22.77
C GLU A 28 18.26 -22.49 -21.85
N GLN A 29 19.42 -23.11 -22.06
CA GLN A 29 19.92 -24.16 -21.17
C GLN A 29 20.20 -23.63 -19.76
N HIS A 30 20.83 -22.45 -19.63
CA HIS A 30 21.07 -21.81 -18.33
C HIS A 30 19.76 -21.43 -17.63
N LYS A 31 18.81 -20.84 -18.37
CA LYS A 31 17.48 -20.49 -17.87
C LYS A 31 16.70 -21.71 -17.39
N ALA A 32 16.74 -22.81 -18.14
CA ALA A 32 16.08 -24.06 -17.75
C ALA A 32 16.67 -24.64 -16.45
N LYS A 33 18.01 -24.59 -16.28
CA LYS A 33 18.68 -25.00 -15.03
C LYS A 33 18.28 -24.10 -13.86
N LEU A 34 18.21 -22.77 -14.06
CA LEU A 34 17.75 -21.83 -13.04
C LEU A 34 16.31 -22.15 -12.57
N ARG A 35 15.39 -22.41 -13.50
CA ARG A 35 14.01 -22.78 -13.17
C ARG A 35 13.92 -24.06 -12.35
N LEU A 36 14.71 -25.07 -12.70
CA LEU A 36 14.73 -26.35 -11.95
C LEU A 36 15.22 -26.20 -10.50
N ILE A 37 16.13 -25.25 -10.23
CA ILE A 37 16.64 -24.98 -8.89
C ILE A 37 15.61 -24.22 -8.05
N ILE A 38 14.90 -23.28 -8.67
CA ILE A 38 13.94 -22.40 -7.97
C ILE A 38 12.61 -23.11 -7.72
N ASP A 39 12.08 -23.81 -8.73
CA ASP A 39 10.83 -24.58 -8.66
C ASP A 39 11.10 -26.05 -9.04
N PRO A 40 11.62 -26.88 -8.11
CA PRO A 40 11.80 -28.30 -8.37
C PRO A 40 10.43 -28.96 -8.61
N PRO A 41 10.25 -29.75 -9.69
CA PRO A 41 8.96 -30.35 -10.00
C PRO A 41 8.51 -31.31 -8.90
N ASP A 42 7.22 -31.20 -8.51
CA ASP A 42 6.58 -32.10 -7.54
C ASP A 42 6.84 -33.57 -7.92
N THR A 43 7.36 -34.35 -6.97
CA THR A 43 7.81 -35.75 -7.12
C THR A 43 6.73 -36.76 -7.54
N ARG A 44 5.50 -36.32 -7.85
CA ARG A 44 4.38 -37.17 -8.24
C ARG A 44 4.21 -37.39 -9.74
N VAL A 45 4.89 -36.65 -10.61
CA VAL A 45 4.75 -36.80 -12.09
C VAL A 45 5.93 -37.55 -12.73
N GLN A 46 6.89 -38.04 -11.95
CA GLN A 46 8.13 -38.67 -12.44
C GLN A 46 8.00 -40.10 -13.03
N VAL A 47 6.81 -40.57 -13.41
CA VAL A 47 6.69 -41.93 -13.98
C VAL A 47 6.94 -41.99 -15.50
N ARG A 48 6.95 -40.86 -16.25
CA ARG A 48 6.98 -40.94 -17.72
C ARG A 48 8.17 -40.31 -18.47
N ALA A 49 9.09 -39.61 -17.81
CA ALA A 49 10.26 -39.02 -18.46
C ALA A 49 11.56 -39.70 -18.01
N LYS A 50 11.75 -40.97 -18.38
CA LYS A 50 12.96 -41.75 -18.03
C LYS A 50 14.12 -41.64 -19.04
N SER A 51 14.04 -40.80 -20.07
CA SER A 51 15.04 -40.83 -21.16
C SER A 51 15.97 -39.61 -21.28
N LEU A 52 15.86 -38.54 -20.48
CA LEU A 52 16.69 -37.33 -20.72
C LEU A 52 17.38 -36.69 -19.49
N THR A 53 17.28 -37.27 -18.29
CA THR A 53 17.88 -36.67 -17.09
C THR A 53 18.81 -37.64 -16.38
N LYS A 54 20.10 -37.60 -16.74
CA LYS A 54 21.17 -38.04 -15.82
C LYS A 54 21.05 -37.17 -14.58
N ARG A 55 20.59 -37.77 -13.48
CA ARG A 55 20.30 -37.10 -12.21
C ARG A 55 21.51 -36.29 -11.73
N VAL A 56 21.43 -34.97 -11.79
CA VAL A 56 22.21 -34.11 -10.89
C VAL A 56 21.48 -34.16 -9.56
N LYS A 57 21.81 -35.16 -8.73
CA LYS A 57 21.55 -35.07 -7.30
C LYS A 57 22.61 -34.12 -6.74
N SER A 58 22.27 -32.84 -6.61
CA SER A 58 23.14 -31.89 -5.92
C SER A 58 23.05 -32.18 -4.41
N PRO A 59 24.17 -32.36 -3.70
CA PRO A 59 24.16 -32.46 -2.24
C PRO A 59 23.62 -31.15 -1.62
N GLU A 60 22.81 -31.26 -0.57
CA GLU A 60 22.26 -30.09 0.14
C GLU A 60 23.39 -29.13 0.55
N GLY A 61 23.37 -27.90 0.01
CA GLY A 61 24.41 -26.87 0.20
C GLY A 61 25.22 -26.49 -1.06
N LEU A 62 25.31 -27.36 -2.07
CA LEU A 62 25.95 -27.06 -3.37
C LEU A 62 25.02 -26.33 -4.35
N GLU A 63 23.70 -26.46 -4.18
CA GLU A 63 22.67 -25.78 -4.98
C GLU A 63 22.84 -24.26 -5.00
N ILE A 64 23.37 -23.72 -3.91
CA ILE A 64 23.54 -22.29 -3.66
C ILE A 64 24.75 -21.72 -4.42
N HIS A 65 25.85 -22.47 -4.54
CA HIS A 65 26.99 -22.09 -5.38
C HIS A 65 26.59 -22.12 -6.87
N VAL A 66 25.93 -23.22 -7.25
CA VAL A 66 25.45 -23.43 -8.63
C VAL A 66 24.47 -22.33 -9.03
N LEU A 67 23.64 -21.83 -8.11
CA LEU A 67 22.74 -20.71 -8.37
C LEU A 67 23.50 -19.43 -8.74
N GLY A 68 24.50 -19.03 -7.93
CA GLY A 68 25.29 -17.83 -8.19
C GLY A 68 26.01 -17.87 -9.55
N ASP A 69 26.65 -19.00 -9.85
CA ASP A 69 27.34 -19.19 -11.13
C ASP A 69 26.36 -19.19 -12.30
N LEU A 70 25.18 -19.81 -12.15
CA LEU A 70 24.15 -19.81 -13.19
C LEU A 70 23.59 -18.41 -13.44
N LEU A 71 23.48 -17.54 -12.43
CA LEU A 71 23.07 -16.15 -12.64
C LEU A 71 24.10 -15.39 -13.48
N LEU A 72 25.40 -15.54 -13.16
CA LEU A 72 26.49 -14.95 -13.94
C LEU A 72 26.54 -15.49 -15.39
N LEU A 73 26.41 -16.81 -15.56
CA LEU A 73 26.36 -17.45 -16.87
C LEU A 73 25.14 -17.04 -17.69
N THR A 74 23.99 -16.80 -17.03
CA THR A 74 22.79 -16.29 -17.69
C THR A 74 22.99 -14.83 -18.11
N ARG A 75 23.59 -13.99 -17.26
CA ARG A 75 23.95 -12.60 -17.59
C ARG A 75 24.88 -12.54 -18.81
N ALA A 76 25.98 -13.30 -18.80
CA ALA A 76 26.91 -13.33 -19.92
C ALA A 76 26.24 -13.83 -21.22
N ALA A 77 25.47 -14.92 -21.14
CA ALA A 77 24.76 -15.45 -22.30
C ALA A 77 23.68 -14.49 -22.83
N SER A 78 22.99 -13.72 -21.96
CA SER A 78 22.05 -12.68 -22.39
C SER A 78 22.75 -11.59 -23.22
N VAL A 79 23.93 -11.12 -22.80
CA VAL A 79 24.70 -10.12 -23.56
C VAL A 79 25.16 -10.69 -24.89
N ASP A 80 25.71 -11.91 -24.89
CA ASP A 80 26.19 -12.55 -26.11
C ASP A 80 25.05 -12.74 -27.13
N VAL A 81 23.84 -13.11 -26.71
CA VAL A 81 22.69 -13.24 -27.63
C VAL A 81 22.38 -11.91 -28.32
N VAL A 82 22.35 -10.81 -27.56
CA VAL A 82 22.05 -9.47 -28.12
C VAL A 82 23.11 -9.08 -29.14
N GLU A 83 24.39 -9.28 -28.82
CA GLU A 83 25.50 -8.97 -29.73
C GLU A 83 25.48 -9.83 -31.00
N LYS A 84 25.17 -11.12 -30.89
CA LYS A 84 25.07 -12.00 -32.07
C LYS A 84 23.88 -11.64 -32.94
N ILE A 85 22.74 -11.28 -32.36
CA ILE A 85 21.58 -10.81 -33.14
C ILE A 85 21.91 -9.49 -33.83
N GLN A 86 22.61 -8.58 -33.17
CA GLN A 86 23.03 -7.33 -33.79
C GLN A 86 24.02 -7.57 -34.95
N ALA A 87 25.02 -8.44 -34.76
CA ALA A 87 25.94 -8.82 -35.84
C ALA A 87 25.21 -9.50 -37.01
N TRP A 88 24.21 -10.33 -36.73
CA TRP A 88 23.35 -10.93 -37.76
C TRP A 88 22.56 -9.86 -38.54
N ARG A 89 22.02 -8.83 -37.87
CA ARG A 89 21.35 -7.70 -38.53
C ARG A 89 22.29 -6.94 -39.45
N ASP A 90 23.53 -6.73 -39.03
CA ASP A 90 24.51 -6.01 -39.83
C ASP A 90 24.89 -6.79 -41.10
N VAL A 91 25.07 -8.11 -40.98
CA VAL A 91 25.42 -9.00 -42.10
C VAL A 91 24.24 -9.23 -43.06
N VAL A 92 23.07 -9.58 -42.54
CA VAL A 92 21.93 -10.05 -43.34
C VAL A 92 21.01 -8.90 -43.76
N HIS A 93 20.89 -7.88 -42.92
CA HIS A 93 19.91 -6.79 -43.08
C HIS A 93 20.55 -5.40 -43.17
N ARG A 94 21.89 -5.30 -43.25
CA ARG A 94 22.62 -4.03 -43.34
C ARG A 94 22.23 -3.04 -42.22
N GLY A 95 22.00 -3.56 -41.02
CA GLY A 95 21.65 -2.77 -39.83
C GLY A 95 20.17 -2.36 -39.74
N ILE A 96 19.30 -2.83 -40.64
CA ILE A 96 17.84 -2.64 -40.51
C ILE A 96 17.34 -3.44 -39.29
N PRO A 97 16.52 -2.86 -38.38
CA PRO A 97 16.08 -3.49 -37.13
C PRO A 97 14.97 -4.53 -37.36
N ARG A 98 15.26 -5.55 -38.18
CA ARG A 98 14.32 -6.67 -38.37
C ARG A 98 14.30 -7.54 -37.11
N PRO A 99 13.10 -7.94 -36.64
CA PRO A 99 12.97 -8.79 -35.47
C PRO A 99 13.56 -10.17 -35.77
N TYR A 100 14.30 -10.73 -34.81
CA TYR A 100 14.77 -12.12 -34.92
C TYR A 100 13.70 -13.04 -34.36
N ILE A 101 13.09 -13.85 -35.24
CA ILE A 101 11.96 -14.72 -34.89
C ILE A 101 12.49 -16.07 -34.42
N TYR A 102 12.22 -16.41 -33.16
CA TYR A 102 12.51 -17.71 -32.57
C TYR A 102 11.24 -18.25 -31.90
N ASP A 103 10.87 -19.49 -32.20
CA ASP A 103 9.60 -20.10 -31.75
C ASP A 103 8.37 -19.21 -32.00
N LYS A 104 8.32 -18.57 -33.18
CA LYS A 104 7.25 -17.65 -33.66
C LYS A 104 7.14 -16.32 -32.90
N GLU A 105 8.05 -16.01 -31.98
CA GLU A 105 8.06 -14.74 -31.25
C GLU A 105 9.37 -13.96 -31.50
N ASN A 106 9.33 -12.64 -31.31
CA ASN A 106 10.55 -11.84 -31.33
C ASN A 106 11.39 -12.15 -30.09
N TYR A 107 12.54 -12.80 -30.29
CA TYR A 107 13.34 -13.32 -29.19
C TYR A 107 13.84 -12.21 -28.25
N LEU A 108 14.30 -11.08 -28.80
CA LEU A 108 14.81 -9.96 -28.00
C LEU A 108 13.73 -9.39 -27.07
N LEU A 109 12.50 -9.24 -27.56
CA LEU A 109 11.38 -8.81 -26.73
C LEU A 109 10.98 -9.87 -25.69
N SER A 110 10.97 -11.15 -26.08
CA SER A 110 10.67 -12.25 -25.15
C SER A 110 11.66 -12.31 -23.99
N MET A 111 12.93 -11.99 -24.29
CA MET A 111 14.03 -12.00 -23.34
C MET A 111 13.89 -10.93 -22.27
N CYS A 112 13.27 -9.78 -22.56
CA CYS A 112 13.09 -8.70 -21.58
C CYS A 112 12.42 -9.17 -20.29
N GLU A 113 11.53 -10.18 -20.36
CA GLU A 113 10.67 -10.59 -19.25
C GLU A 113 10.76 -12.10 -18.91
N ASP A 114 11.67 -12.86 -19.53
CA ASP A 114 11.71 -14.31 -19.37
C ASP A 114 12.46 -14.79 -18.11
N VAL A 115 13.17 -13.87 -17.46
CA VAL A 115 13.88 -14.01 -16.18
C VAL A 115 13.10 -13.38 -15.01
N ASP A 116 11.94 -12.78 -15.25
CA ASP A 116 11.10 -12.15 -14.20
C ASP A 116 10.68 -13.11 -13.08
N PHE A 117 10.65 -14.42 -13.35
CA PHE A 117 10.37 -15.45 -12.32
C PHE A 117 11.38 -15.43 -11.17
N LEU A 118 12.58 -14.87 -11.36
CA LEU A 118 13.55 -14.68 -10.30
C LEU A 118 13.09 -13.66 -9.25
N ASP A 119 12.20 -12.72 -9.61
CA ASP A 119 11.62 -11.73 -8.70
C ASP A 119 10.61 -12.36 -7.72
N GLU A 120 10.08 -13.56 -8.04
CA GLU A 120 9.17 -14.29 -7.15
C GLU A 120 9.88 -14.84 -5.90
N VAL A 121 11.23 -14.96 -5.96
CA VAL A 121 12.06 -15.47 -4.85
C VAL A 121 12.51 -14.31 -3.97
N GLY A 122 11.73 -14.03 -2.91
CA GLY A 122 11.94 -12.86 -2.03
C GLY A 122 13.35 -12.71 -1.44
N ASP A 123 13.96 -13.78 -0.94
CA ASP A 123 15.32 -13.73 -0.36
C ASP A 123 16.38 -13.43 -1.41
N LEU A 124 16.19 -13.92 -2.64
CA LEU A 124 17.09 -13.71 -3.75
C LEU A 124 17.06 -12.25 -4.27
N VAL A 125 15.91 -11.57 -4.11
CA VAL A 125 15.76 -10.12 -4.29
C VAL A 125 16.43 -9.36 -3.15
N GLU A 126 16.23 -9.79 -1.91
CA GLU A 126 16.87 -9.18 -0.73
C GLU A 126 18.40 -9.28 -0.79
N TRP A 127 18.95 -10.41 -1.26
CA TRP A 127 20.38 -10.63 -1.39
C TRP A 127 21.04 -9.83 -2.51
N LEU A 128 20.36 -9.58 -3.63
CA LEU A 128 20.88 -8.70 -4.68
C LEU A 128 20.72 -7.23 -4.33
N GLY A 129 19.72 -6.86 -3.52
CA GLY A 129 19.45 -5.47 -3.17
C GLY A 129 18.68 -4.68 -4.23
N PHE A 130 18.27 -5.32 -5.34
CA PHE A 130 17.51 -4.69 -6.42
C PHE A 130 16.45 -5.63 -7.01
N ARG A 131 15.40 -5.04 -7.63
CA ARG A 131 14.28 -5.77 -8.22
C ARG A 131 14.64 -6.31 -9.61
N ARG A 132 14.00 -7.42 -10.01
CA ARG A 132 14.36 -8.16 -11.24
C ARG A 132 13.30 -8.14 -12.34
N VAL A 133 12.22 -7.37 -12.16
CA VAL A 133 11.22 -7.21 -13.21
C VAL A 133 11.86 -6.47 -14.38
N ARG A 134 11.75 -7.04 -15.58
CA ARG A 134 12.33 -6.51 -16.80
C ARG A 134 13.85 -6.31 -16.75
N ASN A 135 14.53 -7.31 -16.21
CA ASN A 135 15.98 -7.28 -15.97
C ASN A 135 16.71 -8.50 -16.56
N PRO A 136 16.82 -8.60 -17.89
CA PRO A 136 17.42 -9.76 -18.57
C PRO A 136 18.92 -9.96 -18.27
N PHE A 137 19.60 -8.92 -17.80
CA PHE A 137 21.03 -8.92 -17.49
C PHE A 137 21.32 -9.04 -15.99
N ILE A 138 20.30 -9.06 -15.13
CA ILE A 138 20.44 -9.21 -13.67
C ILE A 138 21.37 -8.11 -13.11
N VAL A 139 21.04 -6.85 -13.39
CA VAL A 139 21.82 -5.66 -12.97
C VAL A 139 20.99 -4.67 -12.16
N ASN A 140 21.63 -3.78 -11.41
CA ASN A 140 20.93 -2.86 -10.50
C ASN A 140 19.97 -1.89 -11.22
N GLU A 141 20.33 -1.43 -12.42
CA GLU A 141 19.48 -0.57 -13.26
C GLU A 141 18.77 -1.43 -14.30
N ALA A 142 17.50 -1.75 -14.06
CA ALA A 142 16.70 -2.53 -15.00
C ALA A 142 16.26 -1.67 -16.20
N LEU A 143 15.67 -2.31 -17.22
CA LEU A 143 15.21 -1.60 -18.43
C LEU A 143 14.23 -0.46 -18.09
N ASP A 144 13.34 -0.69 -17.12
CA ASP A 144 12.37 0.29 -16.63
C ASP A 144 13.03 1.49 -15.93
N ASP A 145 14.18 1.30 -15.27
CA ASP A 145 14.90 2.37 -14.59
C ASP A 145 15.61 3.29 -15.59
N VAL A 146 16.17 2.70 -16.64
CA VAL A 146 16.78 3.43 -17.76
C VAL A 146 15.71 4.27 -18.48
N GLU A 147 14.57 3.66 -18.82
CA GLU A 147 13.47 4.38 -19.45
C GLU A 147 12.89 5.48 -18.55
N SER A 148 12.73 5.21 -17.26
CA SER A 148 12.24 6.19 -16.29
C SER A 148 13.18 7.40 -16.18
N SER A 149 14.49 7.15 -16.20
CA SER A 149 15.51 8.18 -16.13
C SER A 149 15.54 9.03 -17.40
N GLN A 150 15.45 8.41 -18.57
CA GLN A 150 15.48 9.12 -19.86
C GLN A 150 14.19 9.91 -20.15
N LEU A 151 13.02 9.39 -19.77
CA LEU A 151 11.74 10.08 -19.97
C LEU A 151 11.39 11.06 -18.84
N GLY A 152 12.07 11.00 -17.69
CA GLY A 152 11.72 11.78 -16.51
C GLY A 152 10.36 11.42 -15.91
N ILE A 153 9.88 10.19 -16.13
CA ILE A 153 8.57 9.67 -15.68
C ILE A 153 8.81 8.38 -14.90
N ARG A 154 7.96 8.08 -13.90
CA ARG A 154 8.00 6.77 -13.22
C ARG A 154 7.24 5.72 -14.02
N VAL A 155 7.95 4.98 -14.86
CA VAL A 155 7.32 4.02 -15.77
C VAL A 155 6.82 2.77 -15.01
N HIS A 156 7.48 2.44 -13.90
CA HIS A 156 7.08 1.40 -12.95
C HIS A 156 5.63 1.49 -12.47
N ASP A 157 5.08 2.70 -12.32
CA ASP A 157 3.72 2.88 -11.81
C ASP A 157 2.67 2.38 -12.82
N GLY A 158 2.88 2.68 -14.11
CA GLY A 158 2.07 2.16 -15.22
C GLY A 158 2.25 0.67 -15.42
N ARG A 159 3.48 0.16 -15.23
CA ARG A 159 3.85 -1.26 -15.39
C ARG A 159 3.60 -2.14 -14.18
N SER A 160 3.16 -1.57 -13.05
CA SER A 160 2.76 -2.31 -11.84
C SER A 160 1.57 -3.26 -12.04
N LEU A 161 1.01 -3.29 -13.25
CA LEU A 161 0.01 -4.24 -13.70
C LEU A 161 0.50 -5.66 -13.43
N LYS A 162 -0.13 -6.32 -12.46
CA LYS A 162 -0.13 -7.78 -12.45
C LYS A 162 -0.84 -8.17 -13.73
N TYR A 163 -0.10 -8.64 -14.73
CA TYR A 163 -0.61 -9.15 -16.00
C TYR A 163 -1.94 -9.86 -15.75
N TRP A 164 -2.94 -9.62 -16.60
CA TRP A 164 -4.34 -10.09 -16.47
C TRP A 164 -4.48 -11.62 -16.26
N HIS A 165 -3.36 -12.35 -16.32
CA HIS A 165 -3.14 -13.74 -15.90
C HIS A 165 -3.00 -14.01 -14.40
N SER A 166 -2.99 -12.99 -13.52
CA SER A 166 -2.83 -13.23 -12.08
C SER A 166 -3.88 -14.23 -11.60
N ALA A 167 -3.48 -15.18 -10.76
CA ALA A 167 -4.39 -16.15 -10.16
C ALA A 167 -5.60 -15.48 -9.50
N SER A 168 -5.47 -14.21 -9.07
CA SER A 168 -6.56 -13.41 -8.53
C SER A 168 -7.59 -12.95 -9.56
N TRP A 169 -7.20 -12.69 -10.81
CA TRP A 169 -8.13 -12.37 -11.91
C TRP A 169 -8.86 -13.63 -12.41
N ARG A 170 -8.14 -14.76 -12.53
CA ARG A 170 -8.77 -16.07 -12.79
C ARG A 170 -9.67 -16.53 -11.65
N GLN A 171 -9.30 -16.26 -10.39
CA GLN A 171 -10.16 -16.51 -9.23
C GLN A 171 -11.39 -15.61 -9.24
N ASN A 172 -11.29 -14.35 -9.65
CA ASN A 172 -12.44 -13.47 -9.81
C ASN A 172 -13.42 -14.04 -10.86
N ASN A 173 -12.95 -14.51 -12.01
CA ASN A 173 -13.80 -15.20 -13.00
C ASN A 173 -14.39 -16.53 -12.48
N LYS A 174 -13.63 -17.29 -11.68
CA LYS A 174 -14.14 -18.50 -11.01
C LYS A 174 -15.18 -18.18 -9.92
N LEU A 175 -15.11 -17.02 -9.27
CA LEU A 175 -16.08 -16.59 -8.25
C LEU A 175 -17.37 -16.06 -8.88
N VAL A 176 -17.28 -15.35 -10.01
CA VAL A 176 -18.44 -14.94 -10.82
C VAL A 176 -19.18 -16.17 -11.35
N SER A 177 -18.47 -17.19 -11.84
CA SER A 177 -19.09 -18.45 -12.30
C SER A 177 -19.63 -19.34 -11.18
N ARG A 178 -19.05 -19.30 -9.96
CA ARG A 178 -19.55 -20.05 -8.79
C ARG A 178 -20.90 -19.56 -8.25
N GLN A 179 -21.32 -18.34 -8.58
CA GLN A 179 -22.68 -17.88 -8.26
C GLN A 179 -23.75 -18.49 -9.19
N ASN A 180 -23.35 -19.12 -10.30
CA ASN A 180 -24.25 -19.66 -11.32
C ASN A 180 -24.26 -21.20 -11.43
N GLY A 181 -23.63 -21.95 -10.53
CA GLY A 181 -23.68 -23.42 -10.58
C GLY A 181 -22.82 -24.18 -9.55
N ILE A 182 -23.29 -25.38 -9.22
CA ILE A 182 -22.92 -26.29 -8.11
C ILE A 182 -21.39 -26.50 -7.93
N PRO A 183 -20.86 -26.54 -6.67
CA PRO A 183 -19.43 -26.71 -6.42
C PRO A 183 -19.01 -28.18 -6.57
N THR A 184 -18.13 -28.47 -7.53
CA THR A 184 -17.50 -29.81 -7.66
C THR A 184 -16.27 -29.88 -6.76
N ALA A 185 -16.27 -30.86 -5.84
CA ALA A 185 -15.36 -30.99 -4.70
C ALA A 185 -13.91 -31.46 -5.02
N LEU A 186 -13.44 -31.32 -6.27
CA LEU A 186 -12.11 -31.84 -6.68
C LEU A 186 -10.97 -30.79 -6.75
N GLU A 187 -11.26 -29.49 -6.61
CA GLU A 187 -10.24 -28.43 -6.80
C GLU A 187 -9.62 -27.87 -5.51
N ALA A 188 -9.91 -28.43 -4.33
CA ALA A 188 -9.28 -28.01 -3.06
C ALA A 188 -7.80 -28.45 -2.91
N ALA A 189 -7.27 -29.18 -3.90
CA ALA A 189 -5.88 -29.68 -3.89
C ALA A 189 -4.87 -28.76 -4.60
N ALA A 190 -5.31 -27.84 -5.47
CA ALA A 190 -4.41 -27.01 -6.29
C ALA A 190 -3.89 -25.73 -5.59
N SER A 191 -4.47 -25.36 -4.43
CA SER A 191 -4.07 -24.16 -3.68
C SER A 191 -3.00 -24.42 -2.61
N LYS A 192 -2.55 -25.67 -2.44
CA LYS A 192 -1.60 -26.06 -1.38
C LYS A 192 -0.11 -26.15 -1.77
N PRO A 193 0.37 -26.12 -3.04
CA PRO A 193 1.81 -26.16 -3.28
C PRO A 193 2.49 -24.79 -3.02
N ARG A 194 1.77 -23.68 -3.18
CA ARG A 194 2.35 -22.31 -3.14
C ARG A 194 2.71 -21.77 -1.75
N GLN A 195 2.36 -22.48 -0.68
CA GLN A 195 2.63 -22.02 0.68
C GLN A 195 3.87 -22.70 1.29
N ARG A 196 4.29 -23.87 0.77
CA ARG A 196 5.44 -24.62 1.30
C ARG A 196 6.80 -24.07 0.87
N SER A 197 6.91 -23.41 -0.28
CA SER A 197 8.15 -22.75 -0.72
C SER A 197 8.41 -21.44 0.04
N ARG A 198 7.36 -20.83 0.61
CA ARG A 198 7.44 -19.55 1.34
C ARG A 198 8.01 -19.67 2.76
N ASP A 199 8.01 -20.87 3.34
CA ASP A 199 8.47 -21.12 4.71
C ASP A 199 9.91 -21.66 4.80
N ARG A 200 10.59 -21.93 3.67
CA ARG A 200 11.96 -22.50 3.67
C ARG A 200 13.06 -21.44 3.87
N TRP A 201 12.76 -20.18 3.59
CA TRP A 201 13.76 -19.12 3.55
C TRP A 201 13.26 -17.93 4.40
N LYS A 202 13.91 -17.71 5.55
CA LYS A 202 13.62 -16.62 6.49
C LYS A 202 14.87 -15.77 6.62
N LYS A 203 14.87 -14.50 6.18
CA LYS A 203 15.81 -13.42 6.57
C LYS A 203 17.21 -13.90 6.97
N GLN A 204 17.81 -14.79 6.17
CA GLN A 204 19.15 -15.29 6.42
C GLN A 204 20.11 -14.40 5.63
N PRO A 205 21.26 -14.02 6.20
CA PRO A 205 22.31 -13.39 5.42
C PRO A 205 22.62 -14.29 4.21
N PRO A 206 23.02 -13.71 3.05
CA PRO A 206 23.35 -14.51 1.88
C PRO A 206 24.38 -15.57 2.30
N PRO A 207 24.15 -16.84 1.95
CA PRO A 207 25.10 -17.91 2.22
C PRO A 207 26.50 -17.50 1.76
N ARG A 208 27.55 -17.79 2.54
CA ARG A 208 28.95 -17.38 2.23
C ARG A 208 29.38 -17.75 0.81
N SER A 209 28.81 -18.82 0.28
CA SER A 209 28.97 -19.34 -1.08
C SER A 209 28.38 -18.46 -2.19
N LEU A 210 27.28 -17.78 -1.90
CA LEU A 210 26.64 -16.82 -2.80
C LEU A 210 27.27 -15.43 -2.73
N VAL A 211 27.97 -15.09 -1.65
CA VAL A 211 28.54 -13.73 -1.45
C VAL A 211 29.45 -13.32 -2.60
N LYS A 212 30.33 -14.21 -3.09
CA LYS A 212 31.23 -13.89 -4.21
C LYS A 212 30.46 -13.69 -5.54
N PRO A 213 29.65 -14.65 -6.02
CA PRO A 213 28.84 -14.43 -7.23
C PRO A 213 27.91 -13.22 -7.15
N LEU A 214 27.26 -13.00 -6.00
CA LEU A 214 26.36 -11.85 -5.81
C LEU A 214 27.14 -10.53 -5.78
N ALA A 215 28.34 -10.50 -5.18
CA ALA A 215 29.23 -9.34 -5.25
C ALA A 215 29.66 -9.05 -6.69
N SER A 216 29.96 -10.08 -7.50
CA SER A 216 30.27 -9.92 -8.92
C SER A 216 29.07 -9.50 -9.78
N ILE A 217 27.85 -9.76 -9.33
CA ILE A 217 26.63 -9.28 -9.98
C ILE A 217 26.33 -7.82 -9.59
N SER A 218 26.81 -7.39 -8.42
CA SER A 218 26.73 -6.00 -7.95
C SER A 218 27.31 -5.03 -8.99
N PRO A 219 26.75 -3.81 -9.14
CA PRO A 219 27.08 -2.87 -10.23
C PRO A 219 28.53 -2.34 -10.25
N GLU A 220 29.41 -2.81 -9.38
CA GLU A 220 30.78 -2.30 -9.19
C GLU A 220 31.88 -3.21 -9.80
N ASP A 221 31.56 -4.39 -10.37
CA ASP A 221 32.60 -5.38 -10.77
C ASP A 221 32.47 -6.03 -12.18
N ASP A 222 33.66 -6.35 -12.72
CA ASP A 222 34.06 -6.53 -14.14
C ASP A 222 33.71 -7.86 -14.87
N VAL A 223 32.81 -8.73 -14.38
CA VAL A 223 32.64 -10.07 -15.01
C VAL A 223 32.09 -10.00 -16.44
N VAL A 224 31.30 -8.97 -16.74
CA VAL A 224 30.94 -8.55 -18.10
C VAL A 224 31.03 -7.03 -18.10
N ASP A 225 31.88 -6.48 -18.95
CA ASP A 225 32.13 -5.03 -19.09
C ASP A 225 30.80 -4.26 -19.03
N GLY A 226 30.67 -3.35 -18.06
CA GLY A 226 29.45 -2.56 -17.85
C GLY A 226 29.01 -1.82 -19.11
N SER A 227 29.96 -1.47 -19.99
CA SER A 227 29.68 -0.87 -21.29
C SER A 227 28.96 -1.81 -22.25
N ARG A 228 29.31 -3.11 -22.27
CA ARG A 228 28.61 -4.12 -23.09
C ARG A 228 27.18 -4.32 -22.63
N ILE A 229 26.95 -4.29 -21.32
CA ILE A 229 25.60 -4.41 -20.76
C ILE A 229 24.78 -3.17 -21.08
N ALA A 230 25.33 -1.97 -20.89
CA ALA A 230 24.64 -0.73 -21.24
C ALA A 230 24.28 -0.70 -22.74
N ALA A 231 25.19 -1.12 -23.62
CA ALA A 231 24.92 -1.25 -25.05
C ALA A 231 23.83 -2.29 -25.35
N ALA A 232 23.86 -3.44 -24.67
CA ALA A 232 22.84 -4.47 -24.85
C ALA A 232 21.46 -4.03 -24.33
N GLN A 233 21.41 -3.30 -23.21
CA GLN A 233 20.19 -2.67 -22.70
C GLN A 233 19.62 -1.68 -23.70
N GLU A 234 20.48 -0.83 -24.29
CA GLU A 234 20.10 0.13 -25.32
C GLU A 234 19.50 -0.58 -26.54
N ILE A 235 20.07 -1.70 -26.99
CA ILE A 235 19.54 -2.48 -28.12
C ILE A 235 18.16 -3.07 -27.81
N LEU A 236 17.94 -3.62 -26.61
CA LEU A 236 16.62 -4.14 -26.21
C LEU A 236 15.57 -3.03 -26.14
N LEU A 237 15.96 -1.88 -25.60
CA LEU A 237 15.16 -0.68 -25.52
C LEU A 237 14.81 -0.10 -26.91
N GLU A 238 15.76 -0.15 -27.86
CA GLU A 238 15.51 0.17 -29.26
C GLU A 238 14.54 -0.83 -29.89
N GLU A 239 14.68 -2.13 -29.63
CA GLU A 239 13.78 -3.17 -30.13
C GLU A 239 12.32 -2.91 -29.71
N GLU A 240 12.11 -2.55 -28.45
CA GLU A 240 10.79 -2.16 -27.93
C GLU A 240 10.24 -0.91 -28.60
N SER A 241 11.11 0.01 -29.03
CA SER A 241 10.67 1.19 -29.77
C SER A 241 10.12 0.84 -31.16
N PHE A 242 10.58 -0.27 -31.77
CA PHE A 242 10.15 -0.69 -33.11
C PHE A 242 8.92 -1.58 -33.09
N HIS A 243 8.85 -2.51 -32.13
CA HIS A 243 7.89 -3.61 -32.17
C HIS A 243 6.94 -3.61 -30.97
N GLY A 244 7.19 -2.75 -29.99
CA GLY A 244 6.44 -2.68 -28.75
C GLY A 244 6.66 -3.85 -27.82
N GLN A 245 6.10 -3.74 -26.62
CA GLN A 245 6.25 -4.78 -25.61
C GLN A 245 5.29 -5.93 -25.89
N LEU A 246 5.87 -7.08 -26.22
CA LEU A 246 5.14 -8.26 -26.69
C LEU A 246 4.03 -8.70 -25.71
N ARG A 247 4.34 -8.80 -24.41
CA ARG A 247 3.37 -9.27 -23.42
C ARG A 247 2.30 -8.23 -23.12
N ALA A 248 2.68 -6.96 -22.97
CA ALA A 248 1.73 -5.88 -22.70
C ALA A 248 0.70 -5.75 -23.85
N LEU A 249 1.19 -5.74 -25.10
CA LEU A 249 0.33 -5.68 -26.29
C LEU A 249 -0.58 -6.91 -26.41
N LYS A 250 -0.03 -8.12 -26.27
CA LYS A 250 -0.81 -9.36 -26.33
C LYS A 250 -1.92 -9.35 -25.28
N THR A 251 -1.60 -8.96 -24.06
CA THR A 251 -2.57 -8.94 -22.96
C THR A 251 -3.65 -7.88 -23.19
N ALA A 252 -3.28 -6.71 -23.68
CA ALA A 252 -4.25 -5.66 -23.98
C ALA A 252 -5.16 -6.06 -25.14
N HIS A 253 -4.63 -6.70 -26.18
CA HIS A 253 -5.44 -7.28 -27.26
C HIS A 253 -6.41 -8.34 -26.73
N GLU A 254 -5.95 -9.30 -25.93
CA GLU A 254 -6.80 -10.33 -25.31
C GLU A 254 -7.94 -9.71 -24.48
N TYR A 255 -7.66 -8.66 -23.70
CA TYR A 255 -8.68 -7.98 -22.91
C TYR A 255 -9.71 -7.25 -23.80
N VAL A 256 -9.21 -6.50 -24.76
CA VAL A 256 -10.02 -5.70 -25.68
C VAL A 256 -10.91 -6.57 -26.58
N ASP A 257 -10.43 -7.75 -26.97
CA ASP A 257 -11.22 -8.73 -27.74
C ASP A 257 -12.27 -9.43 -26.88
N ARG A 258 -11.99 -9.61 -25.58
CA ARG A 258 -12.98 -10.11 -24.61
C ARG A 258 -14.06 -9.07 -24.26
N GLY A 259 -13.66 -7.81 -24.12
CA GLY A 259 -14.49 -6.71 -23.63
C GLY A 259 -14.56 -6.59 -22.09
N PRO A 260 -15.12 -5.47 -21.60
CA PRO A 260 -15.28 -5.19 -20.17
C PRO A 260 -16.31 -6.11 -19.52
N SER A 261 -16.15 -6.39 -18.22
CA SER A 261 -17.16 -7.18 -17.49
C SER A 261 -18.45 -6.39 -17.31
N ILE A 262 -19.57 -6.97 -17.76
CA ILE A 262 -20.92 -6.43 -17.56
C ILE A 262 -21.60 -7.27 -16.48
N PHE A 263 -22.03 -6.62 -15.39
CA PHE A 263 -22.75 -7.28 -14.31
C PHE A 263 -24.22 -6.90 -14.39
N GLU A 264 -25.10 -7.89 -14.46
CA GLU A 264 -26.52 -7.63 -14.33
C GLU A 264 -26.82 -7.20 -12.89
N THR A 265 -27.31 -5.97 -12.72
CA THR A 265 -28.04 -5.59 -11.51
C THR A 265 -29.32 -6.41 -11.52
N GLY A 266 -29.30 -7.58 -10.88
CA GLY A 266 -30.42 -8.50 -10.89
C GLY A 266 -31.72 -7.74 -10.60
N ASP A 267 -32.52 -7.56 -11.65
CA ASP A 267 -33.87 -6.99 -11.59
C ASP A 267 -34.79 -8.07 -11.03
N VAL A 268 -34.52 -8.47 -9.79
CA VAL A 268 -35.43 -9.33 -9.03
C VAL A 268 -36.37 -8.39 -8.31
N GLY A 269 -37.40 -8.03 -9.07
CA GLY A 269 -38.74 -7.66 -8.63
C GLY A 269 -38.79 -6.71 -7.44
N ASN A 270 -39.17 -5.47 -7.73
CA ASN A 270 -40.24 -4.89 -6.95
C ASN A 270 -41.34 -5.97 -6.80
N ASN A 271 -41.91 -6.16 -5.60
CA ASN A 271 -43.07 -7.04 -5.29
C ASN A 271 -42.79 -8.33 -4.51
N ALA A 272 -41.90 -8.30 -3.53
CA ALA A 272 -42.17 -9.07 -2.32
C ALA A 272 -42.23 -8.06 -1.16
N GLU A 273 -43.42 -7.54 -0.88
CA GLU A 273 -43.66 -6.77 0.34
C GLU A 273 -43.31 -7.66 1.53
N ALA A 274 -42.12 -7.44 2.10
CA ALA A 274 -41.70 -8.15 3.28
C ALA A 274 -42.68 -7.78 4.41
N ALA A 275 -43.41 -8.79 4.91
CA ALA A 275 -44.42 -8.62 5.95
C ALA A 275 -43.88 -8.02 7.26
N ALA A 276 -42.57 -8.13 7.51
CA ALA A 276 -41.90 -7.57 8.67
C ALA A 276 -40.64 -6.75 8.31
N VAL A 277 -40.39 -5.68 9.08
CA VAL A 277 -39.22 -4.80 8.91
C VAL A 277 -37.90 -5.55 9.00
N TYR A 278 -37.82 -6.60 9.83
CA TYR A 278 -36.62 -7.42 9.98
C TYR A 278 -36.30 -8.23 8.71
N ASP A 279 -37.30 -8.76 8.03
CA ASP A 279 -37.13 -9.50 6.78
C ASP A 279 -36.74 -8.55 5.64
N ALA A 280 -37.34 -7.36 5.62
CA ALA A 280 -36.94 -6.29 4.69
C ALA A 280 -35.46 -5.90 4.89
N ILE A 281 -35.00 -5.77 6.14
CA ILE A 281 -33.60 -5.49 6.47
C ILE A 281 -32.68 -6.62 5.96
N ALA A 282 -33.05 -7.88 6.15
CA ALA A 282 -32.25 -9.02 5.70
C ALA A 282 -32.11 -9.06 4.18
N ILE A 283 -33.22 -8.84 3.45
CA ILE A 283 -33.25 -8.80 1.98
C ILE A 283 -32.38 -7.67 1.47
N VAL A 284 -32.57 -6.43 1.95
CA VAL A 284 -31.80 -5.28 1.47
C VAL A 284 -30.32 -5.42 1.84
N ASN A 285 -29.97 -5.97 3.00
CA ASN A 285 -28.58 -6.24 3.39
C ASN A 285 -27.91 -7.28 2.47
N SER A 286 -28.65 -8.30 2.03
CA SER A 286 -28.12 -9.28 1.07
C SER A 286 -27.88 -8.66 -0.31
N LYS A 287 -28.78 -7.78 -0.78
CA LYS A 287 -28.62 -7.03 -2.04
C LYS A 287 -27.45 -6.05 -1.94
N LEU A 288 -27.34 -5.30 -0.85
CA LEU A 288 -26.25 -4.35 -0.59
C LEU A 288 -24.88 -5.04 -0.69
N LYS A 289 -24.69 -6.17 -0.01
CA LYS A 289 -23.43 -6.94 -0.08
C LYS A 289 -23.06 -7.38 -1.50
N LYS A 290 -24.05 -7.78 -2.31
CA LYS A 290 -23.81 -8.16 -3.72
C LYS A 290 -23.37 -6.96 -4.55
N VAL A 291 -24.07 -5.83 -4.42
CA VAL A 291 -23.76 -4.59 -5.15
C VAL A 291 -22.40 -4.03 -4.72
N GLU A 292 -22.06 -4.07 -3.42
CA GLU A 292 -20.74 -3.66 -2.88
C GLU A 292 -19.62 -4.51 -3.48
N PHE A 293 -19.83 -5.83 -3.56
CA PHE A 293 -18.87 -6.74 -4.16
C PHE A 293 -18.66 -6.46 -5.66
N HIS A 294 -19.73 -6.30 -6.44
CA HIS A 294 -19.63 -5.98 -7.86
C HIS A 294 -18.99 -4.61 -8.11
N SER A 295 -19.35 -3.58 -7.35
CA SER A 295 -18.71 -2.25 -7.45
C SER A 295 -17.21 -2.32 -7.15
N SER A 296 -16.80 -3.10 -6.14
CA SER A 296 -15.38 -3.29 -5.82
C SER A 296 -14.62 -3.98 -6.95
N LEU A 297 -15.25 -4.98 -7.59
CA LEU A 297 -14.66 -5.70 -8.72
C LEU A 297 -14.53 -4.81 -9.97
N LEU A 298 -15.57 -4.04 -10.30
CA LEU A 298 -15.57 -3.07 -11.39
C LEU A 298 -14.50 -2.00 -11.21
N ARG A 299 -14.38 -1.41 -10.01
CA ARG A 299 -13.33 -0.43 -9.71
C ARG A 299 -11.93 -1.01 -9.87
N ARG A 300 -11.74 -2.29 -9.53
CA ARG A 300 -10.47 -2.99 -9.73
C ARG A 300 -10.17 -3.23 -11.21
N GLU A 301 -11.18 -3.59 -12.00
CA GLU A 301 -11.05 -3.73 -13.46
C GLU A 301 -10.71 -2.38 -14.10
N ARG A 302 -11.46 -1.33 -13.77
CA ARG A 302 -11.23 0.03 -14.25
C ARG A 302 -9.81 0.50 -13.96
N GLY A 303 -9.35 0.35 -12.71
CA GLY A 303 -7.99 0.72 -12.32
C GLY A 303 -6.90 -0.08 -13.04
N GLN A 304 -7.19 -1.30 -13.51
CA GLN A 304 -6.27 -2.08 -14.33
C GLN A 304 -6.26 -1.57 -15.79
N VAL A 305 -7.42 -1.22 -16.35
CA VAL A 305 -7.51 -0.60 -17.69
C VAL A 305 -6.78 0.75 -17.71
N GLU A 306 -7.00 1.60 -16.70
CA GLU A 306 -6.32 2.90 -16.54
C GLU A 306 -4.80 2.76 -16.51
N ARG A 307 -4.27 1.81 -15.73
CA ARG A 307 -2.83 1.52 -15.70
C ARG A 307 -2.32 0.99 -17.05
N THR A 308 -3.10 0.16 -17.74
CA THR A 308 -2.74 -0.37 -19.07
C THR A 308 -2.66 0.76 -20.10
N LEU A 309 -3.60 1.70 -20.05
CA LEU A 309 -3.56 2.92 -20.87
C LEU A 309 -2.35 3.80 -20.53
N GLN A 310 -2.02 3.94 -19.25
CA GLN A 310 -0.85 4.71 -18.82
C GLN A 310 0.45 4.07 -19.32
N ASP A 311 0.58 2.74 -19.25
CA ASP A 311 1.74 2.03 -19.79
C ASP A 311 1.86 2.19 -21.31
N LEU A 312 0.76 2.05 -22.04
CA LEU A 312 0.72 2.29 -23.49
C LEU A 312 1.14 3.72 -23.85
N ASN A 313 0.70 4.72 -23.07
CA ASN A 313 1.10 6.10 -23.27
C ASN A 313 2.60 6.33 -22.96
N ASN A 314 3.14 5.63 -21.95
CA ASN A 314 4.58 5.65 -21.68
C ASN A 314 5.36 5.02 -22.86
N GLN A 315 4.87 3.91 -23.43
CA GLN A 315 5.45 3.30 -24.63
C GLN A 315 5.40 4.26 -25.83
N VAL A 316 4.29 4.97 -26.07
CA VAL A 316 4.20 6.00 -27.12
C VAL A 316 5.30 7.05 -26.93
N LYS A 317 5.39 7.64 -25.74
CA LYS A 317 6.44 8.64 -25.42
C LYS A 317 7.84 8.10 -25.65
N TRP A 318 8.08 6.85 -25.25
CA TRP A 318 9.36 6.18 -25.47
C TRP A 318 9.69 6.05 -26.96
N THR A 319 8.73 5.57 -27.75
CA THR A 319 8.92 5.39 -29.19
C THR A 319 9.15 6.72 -29.92
N GLU A 320 8.47 7.78 -29.50
CA GLU A 320 8.67 9.14 -30.02
C GLU A 320 10.03 9.72 -29.61
N PHE A 321 10.42 9.56 -28.34
CA PHE A 321 11.74 9.96 -27.86
C PHE A 321 12.86 9.30 -28.69
N ARG A 322 12.76 7.98 -28.91
CA ARG A 322 13.70 7.23 -29.74
C ARG A 322 13.71 7.65 -31.21
N ARG A 323 12.55 8.00 -31.76
CA ARG A 323 12.45 8.59 -33.10
C ARG A 323 13.23 9.90 -33.19
N ASP A 324 13.12 10.74 -32.17
CA ASP A 324 13.79 12.04 -32.14
C ASP A 324 15.31 11.89 -31.94
N CYS A 325 15.77 10.94 -31.12
CA CYS A 325 17.19 10.61 -30.99
C CYS A 325 17.83 10.14 -32.32
N ASP A 326 17.06 9.45 -33.17
CA ASP A 326 17.55 8.93 -34.44
C ASP A 326 17.57 9.96 -35.58
N ARG A 327 16.96 11.15 -35.41
CA ARG A 327 16.98 12.23 -36.42
C ARG A 327 18.40 12.70 -36.76
N THR A 328 19.38 12.40 -35.91
CA THR A 328 20.79 12.76 -36.06
C THR A 328 21.63 11.69 -36.77
N LYS A 329 21.04 10.53 -37.10
CA LYS A 329 21.73 9.38 -37.73
C LYS A 329 21.57 9.35 -39.26
N ASP A 330 22.26 8.42 -39.92
CA ASP A 330 22.23 8.24 -41.39
C ASP A 330 20.80 8.14 -41.95
N HIS A 331 20.50 9.02 -42.90
CA HIS A 331 19.19 9.21 -43.53
C HIS A 331 18.63 7.94 -44.21
N ARG A 332 19.49 6.98 -44.64
CA ARG A 332 19.03 5.74 -45.28
C ARG A 332 18.45 4.75 -44.27
N VAL A 333 19.09 4.62 -43.11
CA VAL A 333 18.67 3.70 -42.04
C VAL A 333 17.50 4.30 -41.26
N TRP A 334 17.47 5.64 -41.16
CA TRP A 334 16.41 6.40 -40.51
C TRP A 334 15.01 6.10 -41.10
N HIS A 335 14.84 6.13 -42.42
CA HIS A 335 13.53 5.89 -43.06
C HIS A 335 12.91 4.53 -42.71
N PHE A 336 13.72 3.46 -42.74
CA PHE A 336 13.24 2.13 -42.38
C PHE A 336 12.88 2.06 -40.89
N ARG A 337 13.72 2.62 -40.02
CA ARG A 337 13.47 2.70 -38.58
C ARG A 337 12.19 3.47 -38.26
N ASP A 338 11.95 4.61 -38.93
CA ASP A 338 10.73 5.40 -38.76
C ASP A 338 9.49 4.63 -39.23
N THR A 339 9.58 3.89 -40.33
CA THR A 339 8.46 3.07 -40.82
C THR A 339 7.99 2.07 -39.75
N TYR A 340 8.90 1.34 -39.11
CA TYR A 340 8.55 0.42 -38.01
C TYR A 340 7.92 1.14 -36.82
N ARG A 341 8.48 2.31 -36.42
CA ARG A 341 7.90 3.10 -35.32
C ARG A 341 6.50 3.60 -35.62
N GLN A 342 6.25 4.03 -36.85
CA GLN A 342 4.92 4.46 -37.27
C GLN A 342 3.92 3.30 -37.25
N GLU A 343 4.33 2.08 -37.60
CA GLU A 343 3.49 0.89 -37.48
C GLU A 343 3.17 0.55 -36.02
N ALA A 344 4.16 0.63 -35.12
CA ALA A 344 3.94 0.45 -33.69
C ALA A 344 3.00 1.52 -33.13
N LEU A 345 3.24 2.80 -33.43
CA LEU A 345 2.39 3.93 -33.02
C LEU A 345 0.95 3.79 -33.50
N LYS A 346 0.73 3.34 -34.75
CA LYS A 346 -0.62 3.04 -35.27
C LYS A 346 -1.30 1.92 -34.47
N THR A 347 -0.54 0.90 -34.09
CA THR A 347 -1.05 -0.22 -33.28
C THR A 347 -1.43 0.26 -31.89
N TYR A 348 -0.58 1.08 -31.24
CA TYR A 348 -0.89 1.69 -29.96
C TYR A 348 -2.13 2.59 -30.03
N ALA A 349 -2.24 3.45 -31.05
CA ALA A 349 -3.39 4.34 -31.19
C ALA A 349 -4.71 3.56 -31.27
N LYS A 350 -4.79 2.54 -32.13
CA LYS A 350 -5.99 1.68 -32.25
C LYS A 350 -6.33 0.97 -30.93
N LEU A 351 -5.31 0.49 -30.21
CA LEU A 351 -5.51 -0.20 -28.95
C LEU A 351 -5.92 0.76 -27.83
N ALA A 352 -5.35 1.97 -27.80
CA ALA A 352 -5.72 3.04 -26.88
C ALA A 352 -7.19 3.42 -27.05
N GLU A 353 -7.65 3.61 -28.29
CA GLU A 353 -9.05 3.91 -28.60
C GLU A 353 -9.98 2.81 -28.08
N ARG A 354 -9.67 1.53 -28.37
CA ARG A 354 -10.49 0.39 -27.91
C ARG A 354 -10.50 0.27 -26.38
N LEU A 355 -9.36 0.47 -25.71
CA LEU A 355 -9.27 0.49 -24.24
C LEU A 355 -10.04 1.67 -23.64
N GLN A 356 -9.99 2.84 -24.28
CA GLN A 356 -10.75 4.01 -23.86
C GLN A 356 -12.26 3.76 -23.97
N CYS A 357 -12.73 3.09 -25.03
CA CYS A 357 -14.12 2.64 -25.13
C CYS A 357 -14.49 1.64 -24.02
N CYS A 358 -13.59 0.73 -23.64
CA CYS A 358 -13.83 -0.15 -22.49
C CYS A 358 -13.91 0.64 -21.19
N LEU A 359 -13.08 1.67 -21.03
CA LEU A 359 -13.06 2.53 -19.85
C LEU A 359 -14.34 3.36 -19.71
N THR A 360 -14.91 3.85 -20.81
CA THR A 360 -16.20 4.57 -20.77
C THR A 360 -17.32 3.64 -20.33
N VAL A 361 -17.39 2.43 -20.88
CA VAL A 361 -18.37 1.41 -20.45
C VAL A 361 -18.23 1.07 -18.97
N LEU A 362 -17.00 0.84 -18.48
CA LEU A 362 -16.76 0.55 -17.07
C LEU A 362 -17.11 1.73 -16.16
N SER A 363 -16.89 2.96 -16.62
CA SER A 363 -17.24 4.17 -15.88
C SER A 363 -18.74 4.35 -15.78
N ASP A 364 -19.47 4.12 -16.88
CA ASP A 364 -20.93 4.15 -16.88
C ASP A 364 -21.50 3.09 -15.93
N GLU A 365 -20.98 1.87 -15.96
CA GLU A 365 -21.36 0.80 -15.02
C GLU A 365 -21.01 1.16 -13.58
N ASP A 366 -19.83 1.72 -13.29
CA ASP A 366 -19.48 2.17 -11.93
C ASP A 366 -20.47 3.23 -11.42
N THR A 367 -20.91 4.18 -12.26
CA THR A 367 -21.96 5.13 -11.86
C THR A 367 -23.31 4.47 -11.60
N ARG A 368 -23.70 3.46 -12.39
CA ARG A 368 -24.93 2.68 -12.17
C ARG A 368 -24.88 1.93 -10.84
N PHE A 369 -23.79 1.23 -10.56
CA PHE A 369 -23.57 0.52 -9.30
C PHE A 369 -23.49 1.47 -8.10
N GLN A 370 -22.88 2.65 -8.26
CA GLN A 370 -22.84 3.66 -7.21
C GLN A 370 -24.24 4.18 -6.87
N ARG A 371 -25.07 4.48 -7.88
CA ARG A 371 -26.49 4.86 -7.66
C ARG A 371 -27.27 3.75 -6.96
N ALA A 372 -27.05 2.49 -7.34
CA ALA A 372 -27.69 1.34 -6.70
C ALA A 372 -27.24 1.17 -5.23
N LEU A 373 -25.96 1.40 -4.92
CA LEU A 373 -25.44 1.41 -3.56
C LEU A 373 -26.10 2.49 -2.72
N ASP A 374 -26.19 3.71 -3.24
CA ASP A 374 -26.79 4.83 -2.54
C ASP A 374 -28.28 4.55 -2.25
N MET A 375 -29.02 4.07 -3.25
CA MET A 375 -30.43 3.67 -3.11
C MET A 375 -30.63 2.58 -2.04
N HIS A 376 -29.82 1.51 -2.06
CA HIS A 376 -29.92 0.44 -1.05
C HIS A 376 -29.50 0.91 0.33
N THR A 377 -28.50 1.79 0.42
CA THR A 377 -28.04 2.39 1.69
C THR A 377 -29.12 3.28 2.29
N ASP A 378 -29.78 4.11 1.47
CA ASP A 378 -30.92 4.92 1.88
C ASP A 378 -32.10 4.07 2.33
N ARG A 379 -32.43 3.00 1.59
CA ARG A 379 -33.47 2.07 1.99
C ARG A 379 -33.13 1.40 3.32
N MET A 380 -31.87 1.02 3.54
CA MET A 380 -31.41 0.47 4.83
C MET A 380 -31.51 1.49 5.96
N ARG A 381 -31.16 2.76 5.73
CA ARG A 381 -31.32 3.84 6.71
C ARG A 381 -32.79 4.01 7.10
N GLY A 382 -33.68 4.07 6.11
CA GLY A 382 -35.13 4.16 6.33
C GLY A 382 -35.70 2.99 7.13
N LEU A 383 -35.32 1.76 6.78
CA LEU A 383 -35.77 0.55 7.52
C LEU A 383 -35.23 0.50 8.95
N ARG A 384 -34.01 0.99 9.20
CA ARG A 384 -33.46 1.10 10.55
C ARG A 384 -34.22 2.13 11.39
N LEU A 385 -34.54 3.28 10.81
CA LEU A 385 -35.36 4.30 11.46
C LEU A 385 -36.75 3.76 11.80
N GLU A 386 -37.39 3.06 10.86
CA GLU A 386 -38.70 2.43 11.07
C GLU A 386 -38.66 1.37 12.19
N LYS A 387 -37.61 0.54 12.22
CA LYS A 387 -37.38 -0.41 13.32
C LYS A 387 -37.25 0.30 14.67
N ASP A 388 -36.56 1.43 14.73
CA ASP A 388 -36.39 2.20 15.96
C ASP A 388 -37.68 2.91 16.38
N ASN A 389 -38.47 3.42 15.43
CA ASN A 389 -39.83 3.95 15.66
C ASN A 389 -40.76 2.87 16.23
N GLN A 390 -40.74 1.66 15.68
CA GLN A 390 -41.54 0.54 16.20
C GLN A 390 -41.12 0.14 17.62
N ARG A 391 -39.82 0.23 17.96
CA ARG A 391 -39.34 0.00 19.34
C ARG A 391 -39.82 1.08 20.28
N ALA A 392 -39.74 2.36 19.89
CA ALA A 392 -40.25 3.49 20.67
C ALA A 392 -41.76 3.36 20.91
N ALA A 393 -42.54 3.09 19.86
CA ALA A 393 -43.99 2.89 19.97
C ALA A 393 -44.37 1.73 20.89
N ARG A 394 -43.64 0.60 20.84
CA ARG A 394 -43.84 -0.52 21.78
C ARG A 394 -43.51 -0.13 23.22
N HIS A 395 -42.46 0.65 23.43
CA HIS A 395 -42.08 1.15 24.75
C HIS A 395 -43.13 2.11 25.31
N ASP A 396 -43.60 3.08 24.51
CA ASP A 396 -44.63 4.04 24.90
C ASP A 396 -45.96 3.33 25.19
N ARG A 397 -46.33 2.33 24.39
CA ARG A 397 -47.50 1.49 24.66
C ARG A 397 -47.36 0.76 25.99
N LYS A 398 -46.20 0.16 26.26
CA LYS A 398 -45.92 -0.51 27.54
C LYS A 398 -46.00 0.48 28.72
N GLN A 399 -45.49 1.70 28.57
CA GLN A 399 -45.61 2.75 29.58
C GLN A 399 -47.06 3.18 29.81
N LYS A 400 -47.85 3.34 28.75
CA LYS A 400 -49.28 3.67 28.84
C LYS A 400 -50.07 2.54 29.53
N GLU A 401 -49.81 1.29 29.18
CA GLU A 401 -50.41 0.11 29.82
C GLU A 401 -50.02 0.01 31.31
N GLU A 402 -48.76 0.29 31.65
CA GLU A 402 -48.30 0.29 33.05
C GLU A 402 -48.91 1.47 33.84
N ALA A 403 -48.98 2.66 33.25
CA ALA A 403 -49.65 3.81 33.86
C ALA A 403 -51.14 3.54 34.09
N ALA A 404 -51.83 2.93 33.13
CA ALA A 404 -53.21 2.50 33.26
C ALA A 404 -53.38 1.44 34.38
N ARG A 405 -52.46 0.48 34.49
CA ARG A 405 -52.45 -0.48 35.62
C ARG A 405 -52.26 0.23 36.96
N ARG A 406 -51.32 1.18 37.07
CA ARG A 406 -51.09 1.95 38.31
C ARG A 406 -52.32 2.80 38.68
N GLN A 407 -52.97 3.43 37.71
CA GLN A 407 -54.22 4.16 37.93
C GLN A 407 -55.36 3.23 38.37
N GLY A 408 -55.49 2.05 37.76
CA GLY A 408 -56.46 1.02 38.17
C GLY A 408 -56.25 0.56 39.62
N ILE A 409 -55.00 0.33 40.02
CA ILE A 409 -54.63 0.02 41.41
C ILE A 409 -55.01 1.18 42.35
N GLY A 410 -54.69 2.43 41.96
CA GLY A 410 -55.06 3.62 42.75
C GLY A 410 -56.57 3.76 42.96
N LYS A 411 -57.37 3.57 41.90
CA LYS A 411 -58.84 3.57 41.98
C LYS A 411 -59.36 2.45 42.89
N ALA A 412 -58.82 1.24 42.77
CA ALA A 412 -59.21 0.11 43.63
C ALA A 412 -58.89 0.36 45.12
N ILE A 413 -57.77 1.01 45.42
CA ILE A 413 -57.41 1.44 46.78
C ILE A 413 -58.40 2.50 47.28
N GLN A 414 -58.73 3.49 46.46
CA GLN A 414 -59.69 4.55 46.80
C GLN A 414 -61.09 3.98 47.06
N GLU A 415 -61.55 3.04 46.24
CA GLU A 415 -62.82 2.33 46.42
C GLU A 415 -62.82 1.50 47.71
N ARG A 416 -61.75 0.74 47.99
CA ARG A 416 -61.61 0.03 49.28
C ARG A 416 -61.63 1.00 50.46
N GLY A 417 -60.96 2.14 50.35
CA GLY A 417 -61.00 3.21 51.36
C GLY A 417 -62.38 3.83 51.55
N SER A 418 -63.15 4.00 50.47
CA SER A 418 -64.55 4.48 50.53
C SER A 418 -65.48 3.45 51.21
N LYS A 419 -65.34 2.16 50.88
CA LYS A 419 -66.08 1.06 51.52
C LYS A 419 -65.73 0.92 53.00
N LEU A 420 -64.45 1.06 53.36
CA LEU A 420 -64.00 1.10 54.76
C LEU A 420 -64.57 2.31 55.51
N ARG A 421 -64.62 3.49 54.89
CA ARG A 421 -65.25 4.68 55.47
C ARG A 421 -66.76 4.52 55.66
N ALA A 422 -67.46 3.92 54.69
CA ALA A 422 -68.87 3.58 54.82
C ALA A 422 -69.13 2.57 55.95
N LYS A 423 -68.27 1.54 56.08
CA LYS A 423 -68.33 0.56 57.18
C LYS A 423 -68.01 1.19 58.55
N LYS A 424 -67.11 2.18 58.60
CA LYS A 424 -66.82 2.95 59.82
C LYS A 424 -67.98 3.88 60.19
N GLN A 425 -68.69 4.42 59.21
CA GLN A 425 -69.93 5.19 59.42
C GLN A 425 -71.10 4.31 59.88
N SER A 426 -71.24 3.07 59.37
CA SER A 426 -72.25 2.13 59.89
C SER A 426 -71.94 1.69 61.33
N LEU A 427 -70.66 1.48 61.66
CA LEU A 427 -70.21 1.23 63.04
C LEU A 427 -70.45 2.43 63.97
N LYS A 428 -70.37 3.67 63.45
CA LYS A 428 -70.76 4.87 64.21
C LYS A 428 -72.27 4.96 64.46
N LYS A 429 -73.11 4.56 63.49
CA LYS A 429 -74.57 4.45 63.71
C LYS A 429 -74.93 3.41 64.78
N HIS A 430 -74.15 2.33 64.89
CA HIS A 430 -74.35 1.34 65.95
C HIS A 430 -73.88 1.81 67.34
N ARG A 431 -73.04 2.85 67.41
CA ARG A 431 -72.62 3.51 68.67
C ARG A 431 -73.50 4.69 69.07
N GLN A 432 -74.53 5.02 68.30
CA GLN A 432 -75.46 6.12 68.59
C GLN A 432 -76.81 5.66 69.17
N ALA A 433 -76.92 4.40 69.60
CA ALA A 433 -78.10 3.91 70.31
C ALA A 433 -77.99 4.01 71.84
N ASP A 434 -76.81 4.25 72.42
CA ASP A 434 -76.66 4.35 73.89
C ASP A 434 -75.81 5.58 74.30
N SER A 435 -76.56 6.62 74.69
CA SER A 435 -76.37 7.69 75.69
C SER A 435 -74.98 8.23 76.15
N GLU A 436 -74.92 9.58 76.07
CA GLU A 436 -74.40 10.58 77.03
C GLU A 436 -72.93 11.10 77.01
N SER A 437 -72.83 12.42 77.20
CA SER A 437 -71.82 13.44 76.81
C SER A 437 -70.76 13.73 77.92
N PRO A 438 -69.76 14.67 77.85
CA PRO A 438 -69.60 15.83 76.93
C PRO A 438 -68.18 16.24 76.44
N ASN A 439 -68.19 17.13 75.43
CA ASN A 439 -67.15 18.07 74.96
C ASN A 439 -65.82 17.50 74.39
N ASP A 440 -65.19 18.04 73.34
CA ASP A 440 -65.26 19.37 72.75
C ASP A 440 -64.76 19.37 71.28
N SER A 441 -65.21 20.39 70.55
CA SER A 441 -64.66 21.03 69.35
C SER A 441 -63.55 20.35 68.51
N SER A 442 -63.78 20.19 67.20
CA SER A 442 -62.80 20.64 66.17
C SER A 442 -63.41 20.69 64.77
N GLU A 443 -63.44 21.91 64.23
CA GLU A 443 -63.56 22.22 62.82
C GLU A 443 -62.43 21.56 62.01
N TRP A 444 -62.78 20.90 60.91
CA TRP A 444 -61.81 20.53 59.88
C TRP A 444 -61.85 21.53 58.74
N ARG A 445 -60.92 22.48 58.76
CA ARG A 445 -60.52 23.26 57.58
C ARG A 445 -59.19 22.69 57.06
N ARG A 446 -59.13 22.51 55.74
CA ARG A 446 -58.02 21.91 54.96
C ARG A 446 -56.69 22.61 55.25
N SER A 447 -55.57 21.87 55.23
CA SER A 447 -54.57 21.86 54.13
C SER A 447 -53.19 21.36 54.59
N SER A 448 -52.52 20.63 53.69
CA SER A 448 -51.06 20.69 53.41
C SER A 448 -50.26 19.39 53.64
N PRO A 449 -49.43 18.92 52.67
CA PRO A 449 -48.60 17.71 52.75
C PRO A 449 -47.44 17.76 53.77
N HIS A 450 -47.48 18.66 54.76
CA HIS A 450 -46.47 18.76 55.81
C HIS A 450 -46.85 18.06 57.12
N GLU A 451 -48.05 17.46 57.21
CA GLU A 451 -48.50 16.72 58.39
C GLU A 451 -48.08 15.23 58.40
N ASP A 452 -47.72 14.64 57.25
CA ASP A 452 -47.31 13.23 57.17
C ASP A 452 -45.94 12.96 57.82
N ILE A 453 -45.10 13.98 58.00
CA ILE A 453 -43.79 13.83 58.66
C ILE A 453 -43.98 13.82 60.20
N GLN A 454 -45.04 14.45 60.71
CA GLN A 454 -45.27 14.59 62.15
C GLN A 454 -45.99 13.38 62.76
N LEU A 455 -46.75 12.63 61.95
CA LEU A 455 -47.39 11.37 62.35
C LEU A 455 -46.40 10.20 62.42
N ASP A 456 -45.38 10.17 61.56
CA ASP A 456 -44.28 9.18 61.63
C ASP A 456 -43.38 9.43 62.87
N ILE A 457 -43.21 10.68 63.27
CA ILE A 457 -42.49 11.04 64.51
C ILE A 457 -43.30 10.60 65.75
N GLN A 458 -44.64 10.62 65.70
CA GLN A 458 -45.50 10.20 66.81
C GLN A 458 -45.68 8.68 66.91
N SER A 459 -45.55 7.92 65.82
CA SER A 459 -45.56 6.45 65.87
C SER A 459 -44.31 5.88 66.51
N ASP A 460 -43.14 6.49 66.28
CA ASP A 460 -41.88 6.04 66.89
C ASP A 460 -41.81 6.36 68.39
N ILE A 461 -42.51 7.41 68.84
CA ILE A 461 -42.65 7.74 70.28
C ILE A 461 -43.54 6.71 71.02
N ARG A 462 -44.50 6.06 70.35
CA ARG A 462 -45.34 5.03 70.99
C ARG A 462 -44.65 3.67 71.16
N VAL A 463 -43.55 3.41 70.46
CA VAL A 463 -42.83 2.12 70.55
C VAL A 463 -41.93 2.04 71.79
N LEU A 464 -41.62 3.16 72.46
CA LEU A 464 -40.77 3.16 73.67
C LEU A 464 -41.53 3.24 75.01
N VAL A 465 -42.84 3.52 75.03
CA VAL A 465 -43.62 3.67 76.29
C VAL A 465 -44.47 2.42 76.61
N GLY A 466 -44.21 1.32 75.92
CA GLY A 466 -44.94 0.05 76.08
C GLY A 466 -44.25 -1.01 76.94
N ARG A 467 -43.52 -0.69 78.01
CA ARG A 467 -43.20 -1.69 79.06
C ARG A 467 -43.11 -1.09 80.46
N LYS A 468 -44.25 -1.25 81.15
CA LYS A 468 -44.43 -1.48 82.60
C LYS A 468 -44.13 -0.34 83.58
N SER A 469 -45.23 0.29 84.01
CA SER A 469 -45.73 0.37 85.40
C SER A 469 -44.69 0.44 86.54
N SER A 470 -44.56 1.61 87.17
CA SER A 470 -44.87 1.84 88.60
C SER A 470 -44.44 3.25 89.01
N SER A 471 -45.39 4.03 89.51
CA SER A 471 -45.23 5.28 90.28
C SER A 471 -44.27 5.10 91.50
N PRO A 472 -43.74 6.14 92.17
CA PRO A 472 -44.32 7.49 92.29
C PRO A 472 -43.37 8.72 92.31
N ASP A 473 -43.98 9.85 91.93
CA ASP A 473 -43.90 11.17 92.59
C ASP A 473 -42.59 12.01 92.61
N ARG A 474 -42.82 13.32 92.50
CA ARG A 474 -41.97 14.51 92.76
C ARG A 474 -41.15 15.18 91.65
N SER A 475 -41.41 16.48 91.59
CA SER A 475 -40.54 17.63 91.27
C SER A 475 -40.61 18.24 89.85
N GLN A 476 -41.37 19.35 89.77
CA GLN A 476 -41.49 20.28 88.64
C GLN A 476 -40.18 20.98 88.21
N GLY A 477 -39.02 20.61 88.76
CA GLY A 477 -37.71 21.15 88.37
C GLY A 477 -36.92 20.28 87.38
N SER A 478 -37.32 19.02 87.14
CA SER A 478 -36.56 18.11 86.28
C SER A 478 -37.03 18.08 84.82
N LEU A 479 -38.24 18.55 84.53
CA LEU A 479 -38.87 18.50 83.20
C LEU A 479 -38.32 19.56 82.23
N GLU A 480 -38.03 20.78 82.70
CA GLU A 480 -37.44 21.83 81.85
C GLU A 480 -35.97 21.51 81.45
N ILE A 481 -35.26 20.75 82.28
CA ILE A 481 -33.90 20.28 82.00
C ILE A 481 -33.94 19.17 80.93
N ASP A 482 -34.94 18.29 80.98
CA ASP A 482 -35.13 17.21 80.00
C ASP A 482 -35.59 17.73 78.63
N GLU A 483 -36.46 18.75 78.58
CA GLU A 483 -36.88 19.38 77.32
C GLU A 483 -35.73 20.15 76.65
N ARG A 484 -34.94 20.91 77.42
CA ARG A 484 -33.73 21.57 76.87
C ARG A 484 -32.71 20.57 76.34
N GLN A 485 -32.50 19.45 77.03
CA GLN A 485 -31.59 18.39 76.56
C GLN A 485 -32.10 17.69 75.30
N LEU A 486 -33.42 17.54 75.13
CA LEU A 486 -34.01 16.97 73.92
C LEU A 486 -33.91 17.93 72.72
N ASP A 487 -34.10 19.23 72.93
CA ASP A 487 -33.94 20.24 71.89
C ASP A 487 -32.46 20.42 71.48
N GLU A 488 -31.52 20.34 72.41
CA GLU A 488 -30.08 20.27 72.09
C GLU A 488 -29.73 19.01 71.26
N LYS A 489 -30.30 17.85 71.60
CA LYS A 489 -30.14 16.61 70.80
C LYS A 489 -30.75 16.74 69.40
N ARG A 490 -31.87 17.46 69.25
CA ARG A 490 -32.49 17.75 67.95
C ARG A 490 -31.63 18.69 67.11
N GLN A 491 -31.15 19.79 67.70
CA GLN A 491 -30.30 20.76 67.02
C GLN A 491 -28.98 20.12 66.57
N THR A 492 -28.36 19.28 67.42
CA THR A 492 -27.15 18.54 67.05
C THR A 492 -27.41 17.50 65.95
N ALA A 493 -28.58 16.86 65.92
CA ALA A 493 -28.96 15.94 64.83
C ALA A 493 -29.16 16.68 63.50
N ILE A 494 -29.82 17.85 63.51
CA ILE A 494 -30.01 18.70 62.33
C ILE A 494 -28.65 19.20 61.81
N TYR A 495 -27.77 19.64 62.71
CA TYR A 495 -26.42 20.07 62.36
C TYR A 495 -25.60 18.94 61.73
N LYS A 496 -25.63 17.73 62.32
CA LYS A 496 -24.98 16.54 61.75
C LYS A 496 -25.54 16.17 60.37
N LYS A 497 -26.85 16.31 60.15
CA LYS A 497 -27.49 16.04 58.86
C LYS A 497 -27.09 17.07 57.80
N ARG A 498 -27.04 18.36 58.15
CA ARG A 498 -26.54 19.44 57.28
C ARG A 498 -25.06 19.24 56.94
N ALA A 499 -24.22 18.91 57.93
CA ALA A 499 -22.81 18.61 57.72
C ALA A 499 -22.60 17.42 56.76
N ARG A 500 -23.42 16.36 56.85
CA ARG A 500 -23.37 15.23 55.91
C ARG A 500 -23.74 15.62 54.48
N LEU A 501 -24.78 16.43 54.30
CA LEU A 501 -25.18 16.93 52.97
C LEU A 501 -24.11 17.86 52.38
N GLU A 502 -23.51 18.71 53.20
CA GLU A 502 -22.42 19.59 52.79
C GLU A 502 -21.17 18.78 52.42
N GLN A 503 -20.83 17.73 53.16
CA GLN A 503 -19.76 16.81 52.79
C GLN A 503 -20.05 16.07 51.49
N GLN A 504 -21.29 15.59 51.28
CA GLN A 504 -21.66 14.92 50.03
C GLN A 504 -21.60 15.86 48.82
N THR A 505 -22.02 17.11 48.97
CA THR A 505 -21.92 18.12 47.89
C THR A 505 -20.48 18.53 47.60
N ARG A 506 -19.61 18.64 48.62
CA ARG A 506 -18.17 18.84 48.43
C ARG A 506 -17.52 17.67 47.68
N LEU A 507 -17.81 16.44 48.09
CA LEU A 507 -17.30 15.23 47.41
C LEU A 507 -17.82 15.11 45.96
N ALA A 508 -19.05 15.53 45.68
CA ALA A 508 -19.59 15.56 44.32
C ALA A 508 -18.84 16.58 43.44
N LYS A 509 -18.59 17.79 43.94
CA LYS A 509 -17.80 18.81 43.25
C LYS A 509 -16.36 18.38 43.01
N GLU A 510 -15.73 17.72 43.98
CA GLU A 510 -14.38 17.16 43.82
C GLU A 510 -14.32 16.07 42.74
N LYS A 511 -15.33 15.19 42.68
CA LYS A 511 -15.44 14.18 41.62
C LYS A 511 -15.64 14.79 40.24
N GLU A 512 -16.43 15.85 40.14
CA GLU A 512 -16.64 16.61 38.90
C GLU A 512 -15.34 17.26 38.43
N MET A 513 -14.63 17.98 39.31
CA MET A 513 -13.33 18.57 38.98
C MET A 513 -12.28 17.51 38.61
N ALA A 514 -12.30 16.33 39.23
CA ALA A 514 -11.41 15.24 38.87
C ALA A 514 -11.70 14.67 37.47
N LEU A 515 -12.98 14.60 37.08
CA LEU A 515 -13.36 14.18 35.71
C LEU A 515 -12.93 15.21 34.67
N ASP A 516 -13.08 16.51 34.96
CA ASP A 516 -12.65 17.56 34.05
C ASP A 516 -11.13 17.63 33.91
N ARG A 517 -10.37 17.39 34.99
CA ARG A 517 -8.91 17.20 34.92
C ARG A 517 -8.54 16.04 33.99
N ARG A 518 -9.19 14.87 34.15
CA ARG A 518 -8.95 13.71 33.26
C ARG A 518 -9.33 13.98 31.81
N ARG A 519 -10.37 14.78 31.55
CA ARG A 519 -10.72 15.20 30.18
C ARG A 519 -9.67 16.12 29.59
N ALA A 520 -9.17 17.09 30.36
CA ALA A 520 -8.10 17.98 29.95
C ALA A 520 -6.79 17.23 29.66
N GLU A 521 -6.40 16.29 30.53
CA GLU A 521 -5.24 15.41 30.32
C GLU A 521 -5.37 14.55 29.06
N ASN A 522 -6.55 13.99 28.79
CA ASN A 522 -6.79 13.22 27.56
C ASN A 522 -6.71 14.09 26.29
N VAL A 523 -7.16 15.35 26.37
CA VAL A 523 -7.01 16.29 25.25
C VAL A 523 -5.54 16.64 25.06
N ALA A 524 -4.79 16.93 26.13
CA ALA A 524 -3.36 17.21 26.07
C ALA A 524 -2.56 16.05 25.46
N MET A 525 -2.81 14.81 25.91
CA MET A 525 -2.17 13.62 25.32
C MET A 525 -2.45 13.46 23.83
N LYS A 526 -3.67 13.77 23.36
CA LYS A 526 -4.00 13.72 21.93
C LYS A 526 -3.23 14.78 21.13
N TRP A 527 -3.04 15.97 21.69
CA TRP A 527 -2.25 17.02 21.06
C TRP A 527 -0.77 16.66 20.99
N GLU A 528 -0.20 16.10 22.06
CA GLU A 528 1.18 15.60 22.09
C GLU A 528 1.39 14.47 21.08
N ASP A 529 0.48 13.50 21.02
CA ASP A 529 0.50 12.41 20.04
C ASP A 529 0.42 12.92 18.59
N ALA A 530 -0.35 13.99 18.35
CA ALA A 530 -0.47 14.61 17.04
C ALA A 530 0.81 15.35 16.65
N LEU A 531 1.42 16.07 17.61
CA LEU A 531 2.72 16.73 17.46
C LEU A 531 3.84 15.73 17.19
N SER A 532 3.94 14.64 17.97
CA SER A 532 4.94 13.59 17.75
C SER A 532 4.79 12.94 16.37
N ARG A 533 3.56 12.67 15.92
CA ARG A 533 3.31 12.18 14.54
C ARG A 533 3.68 13.20 13.47
N ALA A 534 3.48 14.50 13.71
CA ALA A 534 3.88 15.54 12.78
C ALA A 534 5.41 15.67 12.68
N VAL A 535 6.11 15.62 13.82
CA VAL A 535 7.58 15.62 13.90
C VAL A 535 8.16 14.39 13.21
N GLU A 536 7.56 13.21 13.40
CA GLU A 536 8.00 11.98 12.73
C GLU A 536 7.83 12.06 11.21
N ARG A 537 6.71 12.63 10.73
CA ARG A 537 6.50 12.87 9.28
C ARG A 537 7.53 13.85 8.71
N GLU A 538 7.85 14.92 9.42
CA GLU A 538 8.91 15.86 9.01
C GLU A 538 10.29 15.21 9.04
N GLY A 539 10.58 14.35 10.03
CA GLY A 539 11.79 13.54 10.08
C GLY A 539 11.93 12.63 8.85
N ARG A 540 10.84 11.95 8.46
CA ARG A 540 10.78 11.12 7.25
C ARG A 540 10.95 11.92 5.96
N ARG A 541 10.41 13.16 5.90
CA ARG A 541 10.61 14.08 4.76
C ARG A 541 12.06 14.58 4.66
N ARG A 542 12.72 14.83 5.78
CA ARG A 542 14.10 15.35 5.83
C ARG A 542 15.18 14.26 5.67
N ALA A 543 14.87 13.00 5.96
CA ALA A 543 15.78 11.87 5.78
C ALA A 543 16.39 11.76 4.36
N PRO A 544 15.60 11.74 3.26
CA PRO A 544 16.17 11.66 1.91
C PRO A 544 17.01 12.88 1.54
N LEU A 545 16.67 14.07 2.06
CA LEU A 545 17.46 15.28 1.83
C LEU A 545 18.83 15.22 2.53
N ARG A 546 18.90 14.63 3.73
CA ARG A 546 20.18 14.37 4.42
C ARG A 546 21.03 13.34 3.69
N THR A 547 20.41 12.26 3.19
CA THR A 547 21.11 11.25 2.39
C THR A 547 21.64 11.83 1.09
N ARG A 548 20.83 12.66 0.39
CA ARG A 548 21.25 13.36 -0.82
C ARG A 548 22.39 14.35 -0.55
N LYS A 549 22.33 15.09 0.56
CA LYS A 549 23.43 15.97 0.99
C LYS A 549 24.72 15.19 1.25
N ALA A 550 24.66 14.07 1.98
CA ALA A 550 25.83 13.23 2.24
C ALA A 550 26.40 12.58 0.97
N MET A 551 25.55 12.25 0.00
CA MET A 551 25.98 11.76 -1.32
C MET A 551 26.70 12.86 -2.11
N LEU A 552 26.18 14.08 -2.11
CA LEU A 552 26.82 15.22 -2.77
C LEU A 552 28.17 15.57 -2.12
N GLU A 553 28.25 15.55 -0.78
CA GLU A 553 29.52 15.74 -0.05
C GLU A 553 30.54 14.62 -0.33
N ARG A 554 30.10 13.38 -0.60
CA ARG A 554 30.98 12.29 -1.07
C ARG A 554 31.46 12.52 -2.50
N VAL A 555 30.59 12.96 -3.40
CA VAL A 555 30.96 13.25 -4.80
C VAL A 555 31.97 14.41 -4.86
N GLU A 556 31.84 15.43 -4.00
CA GLU A 556 32.84 16.51 -3.86
C GLU A 556 34.23 16.00 -3.38
N SER A 557 34.28 14.84 -2.73
CA SER A 557 35.53 14.21 -2.27
C SER A 557 36.18 13.25 -3.29
N CYS A 558 35.49 12.95 -4.39
CA CYS A 558 36.00 12.10 -5.47
C CYS A 558 36.67 12.95 -6.56
N ALA A 559 37.92 12.62 -6.91
CA ALA A 559 38.59 13.27 -8.03
C ALA A 559 37.95 12.84 -9.35
N ILE A 560 37.57 13.81 -10.19
CA ILE A 560 37.03 13.62 -11.54
C ILE A 560 38.06 12.91 -12.43
N PHE A 561 39.33 13.21 -12.20
CA PHE A 561 40.44 12.70 -12.99
C PHE A 561 41.65 12.43 -12.11
N LYS A 562 42.31 11.29 -12.33
CA LYS A 562 43.58 10.93 -11.71
C LYS A 562 44.56 10.46 -12.76
N CYS A 563 45.76 11.02 -12.77
CA CYS A 563 46.85 10.51 -13.60
C CYS A 563 48.19 10.58 -12.86
N THR A 564 49.11 9.72 -13.25
CA THR A 564 50.51 9.81 -12.83
C THR A 564 51.31 10.46 -13.94
N ASN A 565 51.98 11.58 -13.63
CA ASN A 565 52.81 12.29 -14.60
C ASN A 565 54.22 12.51 -14.05
N GLU A 566 55.22 12.44 -14.91
CA GLU A 566 56.62 12.60 -14.56
C GLU A 566 57.08 14.02 -14.91
N MET A 567 57.52 14.77 -13.90
CA MET A 567 58.05 16.13 -14.06
C MET A 567 59.41 16.18 -13.38
N ASN A 568 60.42 16.81 -14.01
CA ASN A 568 61.74 17.01 -13.41
C ASN A 568 62.35 15.72 -12.79
N ARG A 569 62.19 14.57 -13.47
CA ARG A 569 62.61 13.22 -13.03
C ARG A 569 61.96 12.71 -11.73
N LYS A 570 60.83 13.29 -11.33
CA LYS A 570 60.00 12.85 -10.19
C LYS A 570 58.58 12.54 -10.67
N ARG A 571 57.97 11.48 -10.13
CA ARG A 571 56.60 11.07 -10.46
C ARG A 571 55.62 11.72 -9.50
N PHE A 572 54.61 12.41 -10.05
CA PHE A 572 53.53 13.03 -9.29
C PHE A 572 52.20 12.35 -9.61
N LEU A 573 51.41 12.10 -8.58
CA LEU A 573 50.00 11.71 -8.70
C LEU A 573 49.15 12.97 -8.73
N ILE A 574 48.55 13.26 -9.88
CA ILE A 574 47.70 14.44 -10.09
C ILE A 574 46.24 14.00 -9.96
N SER A 575 45.50 14.68 -9.09
CA SER A 575 44.07 14.48 -8.86
C SER A 575 43.32 15.79 -9.07
N VAL A 576 42.26 15.77 -9.89
CA VAL A 576 41.45 16.96 -10.20
C VAL A 576 40.08 16.83 -9.56
N TYR A 577 39.65 17.84 -8.82
CA TYR A 577 38.38 17.90 -8.10
C TYR A 577 37.51 19.04 -8.62
N THR A 578 36.19 18.85 -8.56
CA THR A 578 35.18 19.88 -8.81
C THR A 578 35.18 20.86 -7.65
N ARG A 579 35.18 22.18 -7.89
CA ARG A 579 34.97 23.17 -6.83
C ARG A 579 33.54 23.72 -6.91
N ASN A 580 32.70 23.30 -5.95
CA ASN A 580 31.36 23.85 -5.76
C ASN A 580 31.32 24.69 -4.48
N ALA A 581 30.81 25.92 -4.57
CA ALA A 581 30.52 26.74 -3.41
C ALA A 581 29.00 26.84 -3.23
N ARG A 582 28.51 26.34 -2.07
CA ARG A 582 27.19 26.67 -1.49
C ARG A 582 26.05 26.87 -2.50
N GLY A 583 25.71 25.82 -3.24
CA GLY A 583 24.46 25.75 -4.00
C GLY A 583 24.45 26.44 -5.37
N TYR A 584 25.60 26.77 -5.95
CA TYR A 584 25.73 27.13 -7.37
C TYR A 584 26.46 26.05 -8.17
N GLU A 585 26.09 25.90 -9.45
CA GLU A 585 26.71 24.99 -10.42
C GLU A 585 28.10 25.53 -10.81
N PHE A 586 29.16 24.97 -10.20
CA PHE A 586 30.57 25.03 -10.61
C PHE A 586 31.27 26.40 -10.76
N GLU A 587 32.23 26.72 -9.87
CA GLU A 587 33.12 27.89 -10.00
C GLU A 587 34.47 27.57 -10.69
N GLY A 588 34.91 26.31 -10.70
CA GLY A 588 36.20 25.93 -11.25
C GLY A 588 36.72 24.54 -10.83
N LEU A 589 38.01 24.32 -11.04
CA LEU A 589 38.71 23.05 -10.77
C LEU A 589 39.77 23.23 -9.67
N ARG A 590 39.89 22.25 -8.78
CA ARG A 590 40.99 22.14 -7.82
C ARG A 590 41.89 20.99 -8.24
N ILE A 591 43.13 21.29 -8.61
CA ILE A 591 44.14 20.32 -9.04
C ILE A 591 45.11 20.09 -7.89
N VAL A 592 45.32 18.83 -7.49
CA VAL A 592 46.25 18.45 -6.44
C VAL A 592 47.30 17.52 -7.05
N ALA A 593 48.56 17.94 -7.05
CA ALA A 593 49.70 17.11 -7.43
C ALA A 593 50.40 16.62 -6.17
N TYR A 594 50.46 15.31 -5.98
CA TYR A 594 51.04 14.66 -4.82
C TYR A 594 52.32 13.92 -5.21
N ASP A 595 53.43 14.21 -4.54
CA ASP A 595 54.67 13.43 -4.66
C ASP A 595 54.64 12.28 -3.64
N PRO A 596 54.53 11.02 -4.08
CA PRO A 596 54.47 9.87 -3.18
C PRO A 596 55.78 9.59 -2.43
N ILE A 597 56.90 10.16 -2.87
CA ILE A 597 58.22 9.92 -2.25
C ILE A 597 58.49 10.94 -1.14
N SER A 598 58.20 12.23 -1.39
CA SER A 598 58.40 13.29 -0.41
C SER A 598 57.15 13.59 0.45
N SER A 599 56.00 12.99 0.12
CA SER A 599 54.69 13.32 0.68
C SER A 599 54.28 14.79 0.53
N ALA A 600 54.99 15.56 -0.30
CA ALA A 600 54.65 16.94 -0.60
C ALA A 600 53.43 16.99 -1.53
N ALA A 601 52.47 17.84 -1.19
CA ALA A 601 51.29 18.08 -2.02
C ALA A 601 51.29 19.53 -2.49
N PHE A 602 51.20 19.73 -3.80
CA PHE A 602 50.95 21.01 -4.41
C PHE A 602 49.48 21.11 -4.81
N THR A 603 48.80 22.18 -4.42
CA THR A 603 47.40 22.42 -4.78
C THR A 603 47.31 23.70 -5.58
N MET A 604 46.66 23.61 -6.75
CA MET A 604 46.32 24.73 -7.60
C MET A 604 44.81 24.82 -7.75
N VAL A 605 44.27 26.03 -7.69
CA VAL A 605 42.84 26.29 -7.88
C VAL A 605 42.69 27.14 -9.12
N MET A 606 41.83 26.70 -10.04
CA MET A 606 41.61 27.36 -11.33
C MET A 606 40.14 27.67 -11.51
N THR A 607 39.83 28.87 -11.95
CA THR A 607 38.47 29.31 -12.26
C THR A 607 38.01 28.79 -13.62
N LEU A 608 36.70 28.71 -13.85
CA LEU A 608 36.14 28.28 -15.14
C LEU A 608 36.63 29.15 -16.32
N ARG A 609 36.84 30.45 -16.08
CA ARG A 609 37.35 31.40 -17.09
C ARG A 609 38.79 31.08 -17.51
N GLU A 610 39.65 30.75 -16.53
CA GLU A 610 41.03 30.33 -16.79
C GLU A 610 41.07 28.98 -17.53
N PHE A 611 40.21 28.02 -17.16
CA PHE A 611 40.08 26.75 -17.88
C PHE A 611 39.71 26.95 -19.35
N ASN A 612 38.68 27.77 -19.63
CA ASN A 612 38.23 28.04 -20.99
C ASN A 612 39.29 28.79 -21.82
N SER A 613 40.13 29.61 -21.18
CA SER A 613 41.22 30.34 -21.84
C SER A 613 42.38 29.45 -22.32
N LEU A 614 42.49 28.21 -21.84
CA LEU A 614 43.52 27.24 -22.25
C LEU A 614 43.26 26.62 -23.64
N GLY A 615 42.25 27.10 -24.37
CA GLY A 615 41.97 26.70 -25.75
C GLY A 615 41.26 25.34 -25.89
N SER A 616 40.71 24.80 -24.81
CA SER A 616 39.91 23.56 -24.82
C SER A 616 38.39 23.81 -24.90
N GLY A 617 37.96 25.07 -25.03
CA GLY A 617 36.55 25.49 -24.99
C GLY A 617 36.05 26.15 -26.29
N GLY A 618 36.35 25.55 -27.44
CA GLY A 618 35.86 26.03 -28.75
C GLY A 618 34.47 25.52 -29.15
N ASP A 619 34.00 24.43 -28.53
CA ASP A 619 32.71 23.84 -28.87
C ASP A 619 31.65 24.24 -27.84
N ASN A 620 30.51 24.71 -28.32
CA ASN A 620 29.33 25.11 -27.53
C ASN A 620 28.71 23.98 -26.67
N SER A 621 29.35 22.80 -26.61
CA SER A 621 29.12 21.82 -25.56
C SER A 621 29.83 22.27 -24.27
N GLY A 622 29.16 23.09 -23.47
CA GLY A 622 29.59 23.28 -22.10
C GLY A 622 29.70 21.93 -21.40
N LEU A 623 30.92 21.55 -21.02
CA LEU A 623 31.35 20.53 -20.03
C LEU A 623 30.73 19.11 -20.08
N SER A 624 29.77 18.80 -20.94
CA SER A 624 29.27 17.44 -21.20
C SER A 624 30.28 16.58 -21.98
N GLY A 625 31.39 17.17 -22.44
CA GLY A 625 32.50 16.48 -23.08
C GLY A 625 33.63 16.04 -22.14
N LEU A 626 33.49 16.23 -20.82
CA LEU A 626 34.51 15.83 -19.83
C LEU A 626 34.64 14.31 -19.63
N GLU A 627 33.77 13.50 -20.24
CA GLU A 627 33.88 12.02 -20.25
C GLU A 627 34.99 11.51 -21.18
N HIS A 628 35.58 12.37 -22.01
CA HIS A 628 36.78 12.03 -22.78
C HIS A 628 38.06 12.39 -22.02
N PRO A 629 39.02 11.46 -21.82
CA PRO A 629 40.26 11.70 -21.08
C PRO A 629 41.28 12.60 -21.82
N PHE A 630 41.08 12.85 -23.11
CA PHE A 630 42.03 13.55 -23.97
C PHE A 630 42.17 15.07 -23.69
N PRO A 631 41.10 15.87 -23.50
CA PRO A 631 41.21 17.31 -23.28
C PRO A 631 41.83 17.65 -21.91
N LEU A 632 41.46 16.89 -20.86
CA LEU A 632 41.97 17.07 -19.50
C LEU A 632 43.45 16.70 -19.37
N HIS A 633 43.88 15.60 -20.00
CA HIS A 633 45.30 15.22 -20.01
C HIS A 633 46.13 16.29 -20.74
N PHE A 634 45.67 16.80 -21.89
CA PHE A 634 46.38 17.83 -22.64
C PHE A 634 46.48 19.15 -21.88
N ALA A 635 45.39 19.61 -21.25
CA ALA A 635 45.37 20.82 -20.42
C ALA A 635 46.29 20.68 -19.18
N CYS A 636 46.26 19.54 -18.49
CA CYS A 636 47.13 19.28 -17.33
C CYS A 636 48.61 19.20 -17.73
N VAL A 637 48.96 18.52 -18.83
CA VAL A 637 50.36 18.41 -19.31
C VAL A 637 50.91 19.76 -19.78
N LYS A 638 50.07 20.60 -20.42
CA LYS A 638 50.47 21.94 -20.90
C LYS A 638 50.68 22.93 -19.75
N MET A 639 49.86 22.85 -18.70
CA MET A 639 49.95 23.69 -17.50
C MET A 639 51.12 23.36 -16.59
N ILE A 640 51.56 22.10 -16.59
CA ILE A 640 52.66 21.62 -15.73
C ILE A 640 54.05 21.91 -16.35
N LYS A 641 54.10 22.19 -17.65
CA LYS A 641 55.32 22.58 -18.37
C LYS A 641 55.56 24.10 -18.40
N LEU A 642 54.57 24.91 -18.04
CA LEU A 642 54.69 26.34 -17.73
C LEU A 642 55.07 26.49 -16.25
#